data_AF-A0A0K1ET71-F1
#
_entry.id   AF-A0A0K1ET71-F1
#
_cell.length_a   1.000
_cell.length_b   1.000
_cell.length_c   1.000
_cell.angle_alpha   90.00
_cell.angle_beta   90.00
_cell.angle_gamma   90.00
#
_symmetry.space_group_name_H-M   'P 1'
#
loop_
_entity.id
_entity.type
_entity.pdbx_description
1 polymer ?
#
loop_
_entity_poly.entity_id
_entity_poly.type
_entity_poly.pdbx_seq_one_letter_code
_entity_poly.pdbx_strand_id
1 'polypeptide(L)'
;MRTLHPRALVASFVGTSLLWTSAAQADETPFVYVRCARTTETFTVEMDVVVDGQTRTATRTMTGLDVYDVLPDVTNFLSGFSGPCDLMLHDAAGSERVLYDCSSTSTDAAACAAMDPAVSFDAGTVAFTVFRGELRPGSELVHPRVVDPLAENTTNTRFSLPNRLLATTEAQLYVVDVASGTVRELPHVAGTFDTGPAFLPNGRLAFTSTRDGHTSTLVFGTTNSSPGTRIWSMDLDGNNLDIASHHSLAQEQHPFVLRDGRVLHSSWQLFGGLPFRHTNGSPGGFTTIGNLFHLFAQNPDGSHQFAFFGQHAGDHQPISSVGVDHKAAHFVTQTSDARVWFADYYRGNNNGLGEVLGMMPEPLDQEGISAEEAPAFGDVYAPRDMVRFAPWTTSGDSMAKPMPAPAISVPTYADPMPFAGKVGHPSALPDGGLMVVWGKGACSTVASPSVFDSLGRPRPPLTSGSGSGTAMNVLTSLALDTPGCDAGLYRATAIPSSHPNDLELMVDERAWHEIQPRALVPYAAIHGVERPTVIARADVRAQHAALEVGTPFGLLGAASILDRETHPRGGIRFQGEHQFHNHGTDTIDYDDDDLCGVRILGVMPNRSKDTYRELSNVAGERVRILGEFPVRNTNADGTARMDPSGHPDTSFLVRFPADVPYLMQGIDCDGRTLNTDQTWQSLRPGEQKTCGGCHVHSKPARVEFANSFAATPEYEIHRLGEGTVPLLAGRDGDGKVQTRTEEGYGLAIDFVSDVMPLFERRCVSCHGGGSPAAGLALDRPGVDRDSRATWYCLVGDRSQVCVPDALRHETGAGSGGITFRRPQLTRYVRAFNALGSLLYWKAANRRTDKRADDTYGASDAADLRDIDFGAAHPTDTTPEELGLLARWIDIGSPGGPQEARDTQFPTLHLSATVSGETVTALHVGTVDLGSGIDPSSLEVCLVQGGACERNLATEAQRHGVVHLDLAAPLTDDAQIVRASVRDLAGNETLVERTVGWLRSAPPPLPGEGPGEEEEEEGEGAGVKGAGDEGGCGCRAGAGAASTTWAMAPLAAAWLMWRRRRRHGQ
;
A
#
# COMPACT_ATOMS: atom_id res chain seq x y z
N MET A 1 -2.85 -21.47 65.10
CA MET A 1 -1.62 -21.51 65.92
C MET A 1 -0.66 -22.54 65.33
N ARG A 2 0.56 -22.12 65.02
CA ARG A 2 1.84 -22.88 64.97
C ARG A 2 1.83 -24.40 64.64
N THR A 3 2.38 -24.69 63.46
CA THR A 3 3.53 -25.57 63.15
C THR A 3 3.57 -27.07 63.53
N LEU A 4 4.10 -27.82 62.55
CA LEU A 4 5.09 -28.93 62.59
C LEU A 4 4.64 -30.36 62.19
N HIS A 5 5.30 -30.81 61.11
CA HIS A 5 5.55 -32.14 60.52
C HIS A 5 6.35 -33.12 61.44
N PRO A 6 6.78 -34.33 61.01
CA PRO A 6 6.34 -35.27 59.94
C PRO A 6 6.37 -36.78 60.36
N ARG A 7 6.00 -37.73 59.46
CA ARG A 7 6.42 -39.18 59.37
C ARG A 7 5.69 -39.81 58.15
N ALA A 8 6.29 -40.43 57.13
CA ALA A 8 7.12 -41.65 56.97
C ALA A 8 6.34 -42.95 56.62
N LEU A 9 6.81 -43.68 55.58
CA LEU A 9 6.82 -45.17 55.32
C LEU A 9 6.06 -45.80 54.11
N VAL A 10 6.85 -46.17 53.09
CA VAL A 10 7.11 -47.46 52.37
C VAL A 10 6.07 -48.64 52.31
N ALA A 11 5.70 -49.01 51.05
CA ALA A 11 5.56 -50.31 50.31
C ALA A 11 5.17 -51.64 51.02
N SER A 12 4.49 -52.67 50.46
CA SER A 12 3.84 -53.02 49.16
C SER A 12 3.13 -54.40 49.32
N PHE A 13 2.00 -54.69 48.62
CA PHE A 13 1.71 -55.90 47.78
C PHE A 13 0.21 -56.07 47.35
N VAL A 14 -0.03 -55.98 46.03
CA VAL A 14 -0.84 -56.80 45.06
C VAL A 14 -2.39 -56.98 45.11
N GLY A 15 -3.02 -56.64 43.96
CA GLY A 15 -4.27 -57.18 43.35
C GLY A 15 -5.52 -56.31 43.56
N THR A 16 -6.30 -55.79 42.59
CA THR A 16 -6.77 -56.35 41.31
C THR A 16 -7.44 -55.23 40.46
N SER A 17 -7.27 -55.31 39.15
CA SER A 17 -7.95 -54.73 37.98
C SER A 17 -9.14 -53.76 38.13
N LEU A 18 -8.98 -52.53 37.60
CA LEU A 18 -9.99 -51.78 36.85
C LEU A 18 -9.25 -50.75 35.97
N LEU A 19 -9.06 -51.09 34.69
CA LEU A 19 -8.55 -50.18 33.67
C LEU A 19 -9.66 -49.18 33.32
N TRP A 20 -9.60 -47.99 33.90
CA TRP A 20 -10.20 -46.79 33.32
C TRP A 20 -9.07 -46.04 32.62
N THR A 21 -8.93 -46.24 31.31
CA THR A 21 -8.18 -45.30 30.47
C THR A 21 -9.09 -44.13 30.17
N SER A 22 -9.16 -43.16 31.07
CA SER A 22 -9.49 -41.79 30.68
C SER A 22 -8.29 -41.28 29.89
N ALA A 23 -8.33 -41.44 28.57
CA ALA A 23 -7.51 -40.64 27.69
C ALA A 23 -7.96 -39.19 27.93
N ALA A 24 -7.08 -38.38 28.54
CA ALA A 24 -7.25 -36.94 28.51
C ALA A 24 -7.17 -36.54 27.03
N GLN A 25 -8.30 -36.22 26.41
CA GLN A 25 -8.33 -35.49 25.15
C GLN A 25 -7.55 -34.20 25.40
N ALA A 26 -6.49 -33.97 24.62
CA ALA A 26 -5.85 -32.67 24.59
C ALA A 26 -6.89 -31.69 24.02
N ASP A 27 -7.18 -30.63 24.76
CA ASP A 27 -8.08 -29.56 24.33
C ASP A 27 -7.44 -28.88 23.10
N GLU A 28 -7.96 -29.14 21.90
CA GLU A 28 -7.48 -28.48 20.69
C GLU A 28 -7.96 -27.02 20.69
N THR A 29 -7.14 -26.09 20.16
CA THR A 29 -7.57 -24.70 20.01
C THR A 29 -8.71 -24.66 18.98
N PRO A 30 -9.94 -24.22 19.33
CA PRO A 30 -11.00 -24.08 18.34
C PRO A 30 -10.68 -22.99 17.33
N PHE A 31 -11.14 -23.13 16.09
CA PHE A 31 -10.92 -22.16 15.03
C PHE A 31 -12.06 -22.17 14.02
N VAL A 32 -12.21 -21.06 13.30
CA VAL A 32 -13.04 -20.99 12.10
C VAL A 32 -12.17 -20.99 10.86
N TYR A 33 -12.68 -21.52 9.77
CA TYR A 33 -11.98 -21.58 8.50
C TYR A 33 -12.96 -21.66 7.33
N VAL A 34 -12.45 -21.52 6.11
CA VAL A 34 -13.24 -21.62 4.89
C VAL A 34 -12.92 -22.93 4.19
N ARG A 35 -13.93 -23.69 3.77
CA ARG A 35 -13.74 -24.83 2.88
C ARG A 35 -14.36 -24.55 1.52
N CYS A 36 -13.59 -24.68 0.44
CA CYS A 36 -14.06 -24.49 -0.93
C CYS A 36 -14.05 -25.81 -1.69
N ALA A 37 -15.07 -26.08 -2.50
CA ALA A 37 -15.14 -27.31 -3.28
C ALA A 37 -13.91 -27.47 -4.17
N ARG A 38 -13.24 -28.64 -4.07
CA ARG A 38 -12.05 -28.95 -4.85
C ARG A 38 -12.35 -29.87 -6.02
N THR A 39 -11.67 -29.66 -7.14
CA THR A 39 -11.77 -30.50 -8.33
C THR A 39 -11.01 -31.81 -8.13
N THR A 40 -11.72 -32.87 -7.76
CA THR A 40 -11.15 -34.24 -7.60
C THR A 40 -11.37 -35.15 -8.80
N GLU A 41 -12.19 -34.69 -9.75
CA GLU A 41 -12.59 -35.45 -10.93
C GLU A 41 -11.45 -35.62 -11.93
N THR A 42 -11.47 -36.74 -12.67
CA THR A 42 -10.62 -36.92 -13.85
C THR A 42 -11.29 -36.35 -15.09
N PHE A 43 -10.51 -35.85 -16.05
CA PHE A 43 -11.03 -35.31 -17.30
C PHE A 43 -10.46 -36.04 -18.51
N THR A 44 -11.31 -36.55 -19.40
CA THR A 44 -10.85 -37.22 -20.62
C THR A 44 -10.73 -36.22 -21.74
N VAL A 45 -9.51 -36.04 -22.24
CA VAL A 45 -9.23 -35.25 -23.44
C VAL A 45 -9.23 -36.19 -24.64
N GLU A 46 -10.07 -35.89 -25.62
CA GLU A 46 -10.09 -36.55 -26.92
C GLU A 46 -9.86 -35.50 -28.01
N MET A 47 -8.86 -35.72 -28.87
CA MET A 47 -8.58 -34.82 -29.99
C MET A 47 -7.83 -35.52 -31.13
N ASP A 48 -7.90 -34.93 -32.32
CA ASP A 48 -7.13 -35.39 -33.46
C ASP A 48 -5.65 -35.00 -33.34
N VAL A 49 -4.78 -36.00 -33.44
CA VAL A 49 -3.33 -35.85 -33.43
C VAL A 49 -2.75 -36.39 -34.74
N VAL A 50 -1.63 -35.82 -35.18
CA VAL A 50 -0.88 -36.30 -36.34
C VAL A 50 0.36 -37.04 -35.84
N VAL A 51 0.50 -38.31 -36.19
CA VAL A 51 1.68 -39.14 -35.87
C VAL A 51 2.12 -39.84 -37.14
N ASP A 52 3.39 -39.74 -37.49
CA ASP A 52 3.96 -40.28 -38.74
C ASP A 52 3.20 -39.79 -39.99
N GLY A 53 2.78 -38.51 -39.99
CA GLY A 53 1.98 -37.90 -41.05
C GLY A 53 0.53 -38.39 -41.17
N GLN A 54 0.04 -39.24 -40.27
CA GLN A 54 -1.35 -39.71 -40.25
C GLN A 54 -2.16 -39.08 -39.13
N THR A 55 -3.35 -38.56 -39.45
CA THR A 55 -4.31 -38.09 -38.45
C THR A 55 -5.02 -39.27 -37.80
N ARG A 56 -5.01 -39.31 -36.46
CA ARG A 56 -5.79 -40.24 -35.65
C ARG A 56 -6.38 -39.51 -34.44
N THR A 57 -7.53 -39.97 -33.98
CA THR A 57 -8.08 -39.51 -32.70
C THR A 57 -7.31 -40.17 -31.56
N ALA A 58 -6.76 -39.36 -30.65
CA ALA A 58 -6.10 -39.82 -29.45
C ALA A 58 -6.91 -39.40 -28.22
N THR A 59 -6.92 -40.26 -27.22
CA THR A 59 -7.68 -40.06 -25.98
C THR A 59 -6.76 -40.28 -24.78
N ARG A 60 -6.77 -39.34 -23.83
CA ARG A 60 -6.01 -39.44 -22.57
C ARG A 60 -6.84 -38.91 -21.42
N THR A 61 -6.94 -39.71 -20.35
CA THR A 61 -7.54 -39.28 -19.07
C THR A 61 -6.51 -38.51 -18.26
N MET A 62 -6.86 -37.28 -17.90
CA MET A 62 -6.04 -36.35 -17.13
C MET A 62 -6.42 -36.40 -15.65
N THR A 63 -5.42 -36.21 -14.79
CA THR A 63 -5.54 -36.16 -13.32
C THR A 63 -4.88 -34.90 -12.75
N GLY A 64 -5.16 -34.58 -11.49
CA GLY A 64 -4.58 -33.41 -10.81
C GLY A 64 -5.10 -32.07 -11.35
N LEU A 65 -6.38 -32.01 -11.71
CA LEU A 65 -7.00 -30.82 -12.31
C LEU A 65 -7.24 -29.70 -11.30
N ASP A 66 -7.19 -30.00 -10.01
CA ASP A 66 -7.11 -29.05 -8.90
C ASP A 66 -5.91 -28.09 -9.00
N VAL A 67 -4.92 -28.37 -9.85
CA VAL A 67 -3.89 -27.36 -10.20
C VAL A 67 -4.48 -26.10 -10.86
N TYR A 68 -5.68 -26.21 -11.44
CA TYR A 68 -6.43 -25.12 -12.05
C TYR A 68 -7.58 -24.60 -11.18
N ASP A 69 -7.77 -25.16 -9.99
CA ASP A 69 -8.60 -24.49 -8.98
C ASP A 69 -7.92 -23.17 -8.61
N VAL A 70 -8.71 -22.13 -8.40
CA VAL A 70 -8.21 -20.78 -8.08
C VAL A 70 -8.59 -20.48 -6.65
N LEU A 71 -7.62 -20.16 -5.79
CA LEU A 71 -7.92 -19.69 -4.43
C LEU A 71 -7.88 -18.15 -4.40
N PRO A 72 -8.53 -17.51 -3.42
CA PRO A 72 -8.45 -16.07 -3.27
C PRO A 72 -7.00 -15.62 -3.11
N ASP A 73 -6.64 -14.59 -3.86
CA ASP A 73 -5.35 -13.93 -3.78
C ASP A 73 -5.52 -12.45 -4.14
N VAL A 74 -4.42 -11.70 -4.18
CA VAL A 74 -4.48 -10.25 -4.49
C VAL A 74 -5.11 -9.92 -5.85
N THR A 75 -5.12 -10.85 -6.82
CA THR A 75 -5.71 -10.66 -8.16
C THR A 75 -7.14 -11.17 -8.24
N ASN A 76 -7.41 -12.34 -7.69
CA ASN A 76 -8.72 -12.98 -7.61
C ASN A 76 -9.40 -12.60 -6.28
N PHE A 77 -9.28 -11.33 -5.89
CA PHE A 77 -9.79 -10.83 -4.61
C PHE A 77 -11.31 -10.68 -4.61
N LEU A 78 -11.87 -10.21 -5.72
CA LEU A 78 -13.30 -9.93 -5.83
C LEU A 78 -14.10 -11.05 -6.50
N SER A 79 -13.49 -11.80 -7.42
CA SER A 79 -14.14 -12.80 -8.28
C SER A 79 -13.14 -13.82 -8.81
N GLY A 80 -13.63 -14.94 -9.35
CA GLY A 80 -12.86 -15.83 -10.21
C GLY A 80 -12.12 -16.95 -9.48
N PHE A 81 -12.30 -17.03 -8.16
CA PHE A 81 -11.84 -18.14 -7.32
C PHE A 81 -12.86 -19.29 -7.30
N SER A 82 -12.41 -20.45 -6.85
CA SER A 82 -13.19 -21.68 -6.79
C SER A 82 -14.33 -21.58 -5.79
N GLY A 83 -15.48 -22.16 -6.13
CA GLY A 83 -16.65 -22.22 -5.26
C GLY A 83 -17.58 -23.38 -5.61
N PRO A 84 -18.59 -23.68 -4.78
CA PRO A 84 -19.00 -22.93 -3.59
C PRO A 84 -18.06 -23.11 -2.39
N CYS A 85 -18.13 -22.20 -1.41
CA CYS A 85 -17.34 -22.27 -0.17
C CYS A 85 -18.17 -22.05 1.09
N ASP A 86 -18.01 -22.91 2.10
CA ASP A 86 -18.67 -22.82 3.40
C ASP A 86 -17.78 -22.15 4.45
N LEU A 87 -18.42 -21.49 5.41
CA LEU A 87 -17.78 -21.08 6.66
C LEU A 87 -17.92 -22.21 7.69
N MET A 88 -16.79 -22.68 8.22
CA MET A 88 -16.70 -23.82 9.11
C MET A 88 -16.21 -23.42 10.50
N LEU A 89 -16.64 -24.18 11.50
CA LEU A 89 -16.14 -24.18 12.87
C LEU A 89 -15.51 -25.54 13.16
N HIS A 90 -14.26 -25.57 13.60
CA HIS A 90 -13.63 -26.70 14.29
C HIS A 90 -13.64 -26.41 15.79
N ASP A 91 -14.34 -27.24 16.57
CA ASP A 91 -14.45 -27.05 18.01
C ASP A 91 -13.28 -27.69 18.79
N ALA A 92 -13.22 -27.40 20.09
CA ALA A 92 -12.14 -27.89 20.95
C ALA A 92 -12.13 -29.42 21.14
N ALA A 93 -13.24 -30.10 20.82
CA ALA A 93 -13.36 -31.55 20.86
C ALA A 93 -12.94 -32.21 19.53
N GLY A 94 -12.53 -31.42 18.54
CA GLY A 94 -12.15 -31.88 17.21
C GLY A 94 -13.34 -32.13 16.29
N SER A 95 -14.54 -31.62 16.61
CA SER A 95 -15.73 -31.76 15.78
C SER A 95 -15.93 -30.55 14.88
N GLU A 96 -16.43 -30.80 13.66
CA GLU A 96 -16.66 -29.76 12.66
C GLU A 96 -18.14 -29.43 12.49
N ARG A 97 -18.45 -28.13 12.37
CA ARG A 97 -19.82 -27.61 12.15
C ARG A 97 -19.82 -26.51 11.10
N VAL A 98 -20.80 -26.56 10.19
CA VAL A 98 -21.05 -25.48 9.23
C VAL A 98 -21.71 -24.30 9.95
N LEU A 99 -21.10 -23.11 9.86
CA LEU A 99 -21.67 -21.84 10.33
C LEU A 99 -22.45 -21.12 9.24
N TYR A 100 -22.05 -21.27 7.97
CA TYR A 100 -22.77 -20.75 6.82
C TYR A 100 -22.60 -21.71 5.62
N ASP A 101 -23.73 -22.19 5.08
CA ASP A 101 -23.77 -23.25 4.07
C ASP A 101 -24.04 -22.69 2.66
N CYS A 102 -22.99 -22.64 1.86
CA CYS A 102 -23.07 -22.36 0.42
C CYS A 102 -23.08 -23.64 -0.40
N SER A 103 -22.38 -24.69 0.04
CA SER A 103 -22.19 -25.90 -0.76
C SER A 103 -23.50 -26.65 -1.03
N SER A 104 -24.45 -26.70 -0.09
CA SER A 104 -25.74 -27.37 -0.30
C SER A 104 -26.78 -26.47 -0.99
N THR A 105 -26.59 -25.15 -0.93
CA THR A 105 -27.55 -24.16 -1.43
C THR A 105 -27.23 -23.64 -2.83
N SER A 106 -25.99 -23.85 -3.29
CA SER A 106 -25.51 -23.35 -4.57
C SER A 106 -25.96 -24.19 -5.77
N THR A 107 -26.15 -23.50 -6.89
CA THR A 107 -26.35 -24.06 -8.24
C THR A 107 -25.44 -23.35 -9.23
N ASP A 108 -25.26 -23.89 -10.44
CA ASP A 108 -24.44 -23.23 -11.48
C ASP A 108 -24.91 -21.79 -11.79
N ALA A 109 -26.21 -21.51 -11.71
CA ALA A 109 -26.79 -20.19 -12.00
C ALA A 109 -26.81 -19.23 -10.80
N ALA A 110 -26.70 -19.76 -9.58
CA ALA A 110 -26.77 -18.99 -8.35
C ALA A 110 -26.03 -19.74 -7.24
N ALA A 111 -24.80 -19.30 -6.97
CA ALA A 111 -23.91 -19.88 -5.99
C ALA A 111 -23.36 -18.80 -5.05
N CYS A 112 -22.79 -19.25 -3.94
CA CYS A 112 -22.07 -18.38 -3.03
C CYS A 112 -20.74 -18.96 -2.54
N ALA A 113 -19.93 -18.08 -1.97
CA ALA A 113 -18.75 -18.43 -1.19
C ALA A 113 -18.72 -17.56 0.06
N ALA A 114 -18.76 -18.19 1.24
CA ALA A 114 -18.52 -17.53 2.51
C ALA A 114 -17.02 -17.50 2.80
N MET A 115 -16.43 -16.32 2.94
CA MET A 115 -14.98 -16.12 3.04
C MET A 115 -14.62 -15.02 4.06
N ASP A 116 -13.33 -14.80 4.23
CA ASP A 116 -12.72 -13.75 5.04
C ASP A 116 -13.22 -13.71 6.49
N PRO A 117 -13.19 -14.83 7.23
CA PRO A 117 -13.63 -14.81 8.62
C PRO A 117 -12.72 -13.89 9.47
N ALA A 118 -13.35 -13.15 10.36
CA ALA A 118 -12.73 -12.35 11.40
C ALA A 118 -13.41 -12.63 12.74
N VAL A 119 -12.63 -12.87 13.78
CA VAL A 119 -13.13 -13.26 15.11
C VAL A 119 -13.14 -12.03 16.02
N SER A 120 -14.24 -11.80 16.75
CA SER A 120 -14.33 -10.74 17.75
C SER A 120 -13.36 -10.96 18.91
N PHE A 121 -12.96 -9.92 19.62
CA PHE A 121 -11.94 -10.05 20.68
C PHE A 121 -12.36 -10.94 21.85
N ASP A 122 -13.67 -11.14 22.07
CA ASP A 122 -14.22 -12.08 23.05
C ASP A 122 -14.50 -13.49 22.48
N ALA A 123 -14.24 -13.70 21.19
CA ALA A 123 -14.55 -14.89 20.39
C ALA A 123 -16.03 -15.31 20.36
N GLY A 124 -16.95 -14.42 20.75
CA GLY A 124 -18.39 -14.69 20.70
C GLY A 124 -19.00 -14.55 19.30
N THR A 125 -18.38 -13.76 18.43
CA THR A 125 -18.91 -13.41 17.11
C THR A 125 -17.86 -13.60 16.03
N VAL A 126 -18.29 -14.06 14.85
CA VAL A 126 -17.47 -14.07 13.64
C VAL A 126 -18.12 -13.16 12.59
N ALA A 127 -17.37 -12.18 12.09
CA ALA A 127 -17.74 -11.42 10.90
C ALA A 127 -17.12 -12.09 9.67
N PHE A 128 -17.83 -12.12 8.55
CA PHE A 128 -17.36 -12.76 7.31
C PHE A 128 -18.03 -12.14 6.08
N THR A 129 -17.48 -12.43 4.91
CA THR A 129 -17.97 -12.00 3.60
C THR A 129 -18.76 -13.12 2.93
N VAL A 130 -19.88 -12.81 2.27
CA VAL A 130 -20.57 -13.74 1.36
C VAL A 130 -20.55 -13.17 -0.06
N PHE A 131 -19.80 -13.82 -0.93
CA PHE A 131 -19.76 -13.54 -2.36
C PHE A 131 -20.89 -14.28 -3.08
N ARG A 132 -21.52 -13.65 -4.08
CA ARG A 132 -22.61 -14.27 -4.86
C ARG A 132 -22.39 -14.14 -6.35
N GLY A 133 -22.75 -15.17 -7.10
CA GLY A 133 -22.61 -15.18 -8.56
C GLY A 133 -22.93 -16.52 -9.21
N GLU A 134 -22.55 -16.66 -10.48
CA GLU A 134 -22.67 -17.91 -11.24
C GLU A 134 -21.41 -18.76 -11.08
N LEU A 135 -21.54 -20.09 -11.06
CA LEU A 135 -20.39 -20.98 -11.24
C LEU A 135 -20.14 -21.20 -12.73
N ARG A 136 -18.92 -20.89 -13.16
CA ARG A 136 -18.48 -21.10 -14.55
C ARG A 136 -17.42 -22.19 -14.58
N PRO A 137 -17.43 -23.05 -15.61
CA PRO A 137 -16.35 -23.99 -15.77
C PRO A 137 -15.05 -23.25 -16.08
N GLY A 138 -13.94 -23.76 -15.55
CA GLY A 138 -12.60 -23.37 -15.99
C GLY A 138 -12.38 -23.73 -17.46
N SER A 139 -11.31 -23.21 -18.07
CA SER A 139 -10.94 -23.62 -19.42
C SER A 139 -9.45 -23.53 -19.66
N GLU A 140 -8.93 -24.44 -20.49
CA GLU A 140 -7.51 -24.50 -20.82
C GLU A 140 -7.33 -24.84 -22.30
N LEU A 141 -6.29 -24.27 -22.91
CA LEU A 141 -5.83 -24.69 -24.23
C LEU A 141 -4.99 -25.95 -24.05
N VAL A 142 -5.22 -27.00 -24.83
CA VAL A 142 -4.44 -28.24 -24.74
C VAL A 142 -3.69 -28.47 -26.05
N HIS A 143 -2.38 -28.64 -25.94
CA HIS A 143 -1.52 -28.98 -27.08
C HIS A 143 -1.63 -30.48 -27.42
N PRO A 144 -1.65 -30.89 -28.71
CA PRO A 144 -1.75 -32.31 -29.10
C PRO A 144 -0.76 -33.25 -28.40
N ARG A 145 0.49 -32.78 -28.20
CA ARG A 145 1.54 -33.50 -27.46
C ARG A 145 1.24 -33.82 -25.99
N VAL A 146 0.28 -33.13 -25.38
CA VAL A 146 -0.20 -33.46 -24.02
C VAL A 146 -1.05 -34.73 -24.04
N VAL A 147 -1.75 -35.02 -25.13
CA VAL A 147 -2.57 -36.23 -25.29
C VAL A 147 -1.73 -37.39 -25.82
N ASP A 148 -0.90 -37.12 -26.84
CA ASP A 148 0.00 -38.10 -27.44
C ASP A 148 1.42 -37.52 -27.58
N PRO A 149 2.43 -38.03 -26.84
CA PRO A 149 3.77 -37.46 -26.84
C PRO A 149 4.47 -37.48 -28.21
N LEU A 150 3.98 -38.28 -29.17
CA LEU A 150 4.53 -38.36 -30.53
C LEU A 150 3.86 -37.39 -31.52
N ALA A 151 2.88 -36.60 -31.08
CA ALA A 151 2.13 -35.71 -31.97
C ALA A 151 3.04 -34.67 -32.67
N GLU A 152 2.87 -34.56 -33.99
CA GLU A 152 3.57 -33.64 -34.88
C GLU A 152 2.81 -32.31 -35.05
N ASN A 153 1.48 -32.35 -34.99
CA ASN A 153 0.65 -31.15 -35.05
C ASN A 153 0.77 -30.30 -33.78
N THR A 154 0.67 -28.98 -33.95
CA THR A 154 0.97 -27.99 -32.89
C THR A 154 -0.20 -27.07 -32.55
N THR A 155 -1.36 -27.27 -33.17
CA THR A 155 -2.53 -26.43 -32.95
C THR A 155 -3.20 -26.80 -31.63
N ASN A 156 -3.21 -25.86 -30.69
CA ASN A 156 -3.91 -26.02 -29.42
C ASN A 156 -5.44 -26.03 -29.61
N THR A 157 -6.14 -26.81 -28.80
CA THR A 157 -7.62 -26.85 -28.75
C THR A 157 -8.11 -26.45 -27.37
N ARG A 158 -9.14 -25.61 -27.27
CA ARG A 158 -9.70 -25.18 -25.98
C ARG A 158 -10.67 -26.23 -25.44
N PHE A 159 -10.49 -26.61 -24.18
CA PHE A 159 -11.40 -27.50 -23.45
C PHE A 159 -12.02 -26.76 -22.26
N SER A 160 -13.29 -27.08 -22.00
CA SER A 160 -13.95 -26.72 -20.73
C SER A 160 -13.51 -27.75 -19.68
N LEU A 161 -12.98 -27.28 -18.57
CA LEU A 161 -12.53 -28.11 -17.46
C LEU A 161 -13.64 -28.29 -16.41
N PRO A 162 -13.59 -29.34 -15.58
CA PRO A 162 -14.56 -29.55 -14.50
C PRO A 162 -14.47 -28.52 -13.36
N ASN A 163 -13.34 -27.80 -13.24
CA ASN A 163 -13.14 -26.75 -12.23
C ASN A 163 -14.27 -25.73 -12.22
N ARG A 164 -14.72 -25.31 -11.04
CA ARG A 164 -15.85 -24.39 -10.87
C ARG A 164 -15.39 -23.07 -10.27
N LEU A 165 -15.42 -22.02 -11.09
CA LEU A 165 -15.01 -20.67 -10.71
C LEU A 165 -16.24 -19.78 -10.47
N LEU A 166 -16.27 -19.08 -9.35
CA LEU A 166 -17.35 -18.16 -8.99
C LEU A 166 -17.16 -16.83 -9.73
N ALA A 167 -18.05 -16.56 -10.69
CA ALA A 167 -18.17 -15.28 -11.37
C ALA A 167 -19.10 -14.36 -10.55
N THR A 168 -18.52 -13.65 -9.59
CA THR A 168 -19.26 -12.89 -8.58
C THR A 168 -19.82 -11.58 -9.15
N THR A 169 -21.00 -11.19 -8.70
CA THR A 169 -21.64 -9.91 -9.03
C THR A 169 -21.67 -8.93 -7.86
N GLU A 170 -21.57 -9.44 -6.63
CA GLU A 170 -21.55 -8.65 -5.39
C GLU A 170 -20.94 -9.46 -4.24
N ALA A 171 -20.59 -8.76 -3.16
CA ALA A 171 -20.19 -9.37 -1.89
C ALA A 171 -20.71 -8.53 -0.72
N GLN A 172 -21.24 -9.21 0.31
CA GLN A 172 -21.88 -8.57 1.46
C GLN A 172 -21.31 -9.12 2.77
N LEU A 173 -21.25 -8.28 3.80
CA LEU A 173 -20.80 -8.67 5.14
C LEU A 173 -21.92 -9.28 5.98
N TYR A 174 -21.56 -10.28 6.76
CA TYR A 174 -22.41 -11.02 7.69
C TYR A 174 -21.71 -11.11 9.04
N VAL A 175 -22.50 -11.28 10.10
CA VAL A 175 -22.02 -11.70 11.41
C VAL A 175 -22.75 -12.95 11.86
N VAL A 176 -22.06 -13.86 12.53
CA VAL A 176 -22.64 -15.05 13.17
C VAL A 176 -22.27 -15.08 14.65
N ASP A 177 -23.28 -15.27 15.50
CA ASP A 177 -23.07 -15.59 16.91
C ASP A 177 -22.66 -17.06 17.02
N VAL A 178 -21.48 -17.31 17.60
CA VAL A 178 -20.85 -18.64 17.61
C VAL A 178 -21.69 -19.65 18.37
N ALA A 179 -22.22 -19.24 19.53
CA ALA A 179 -22.93 -20.14 20.45
C ALA A 179 -24.29 -20.58 19.92
N SER A 180 -25.08 -19.64 19.40
CA SER A 180 -26.42 -19.89 18.86
C SER A 180 -26.42 -20.31 17.39
N GLY A 181 -25.37 -19.96 16.63
CA GLY A 181 -25.35 -20.09 15.17
C GLY A 181 -26.24 -19.07 14.46
N THR A 182 -26.72 -18.03 15.14
CA THR A 182 -27.60 -17.01 14.54
C THR A 182 -26.79 -16.11 13.61
N VAL A 183 -27.18 -16.09 12.34
CA VAL A 183 -26.56 -15.26 11.30
C VAL A 183 -27.37 -13.98 11.08
N ARG A 184 -26.68 -12.84 10.92
CA ARG A 184 -27.27 -11.53 10.60
C ARG A 184 -26.49 -10.86 9.48
N GLU A 185 -27.22 -10.29 8.52
CA GLU A 185 -26.67 -9.50 7.43
C GLU A 185 -26.34 -8.07 7.89
N LEU A 186 -25.27 -7.49 7.36
CA LEU A 186 -24.97 -6.05 7.52
C LEU A 186 -25.48 -5.26 6.31
N PRO A 187 -25.76 -3.95 6.45
CA PRO A 187 -26.20 -3.11 5.35
C PRO A 187 -25.26 -3.13 4.14
N HIS A 188 -25.84 -3.17 2.95
CA HIS A 188 -25.12 -3.38 1.70
C HIS A 188 -25.73 -2.58 0.55
N VAL A 189 -24.88 -2.18 -0.40
CA VAL A 189 -25.29 -1.54 -1.65
C VAL A 189 -25.17 -2.57 -2.76
N ALA A 190 -26.27 -2.95 -3.39
CA ALA A 190 -26.28 -3.98 -4.42
C ALA A 190 -25.25 -3.70 -5.54
N GLY A 191 -24.51 -4.74 -5.93
CA GLY A 191 -23.46 -4.64 -6.95
C GLY A 191 -22.12 -4.08 -6.47
N THR A 192 -21.99 -3.76 -5.16
CA THR A 192 -20.68 -3.48 -4.56
C THR A 192 -20.08 -4.75 -3.98
N PHE A 193 -18.80 -4.68 -3.64
CA PHE A 193 -18.10 -5.76 -2.95
C PHE A 193 -17.65 -5.24 -1.60
N ASP A 194 -18.29 -5.68 -0.52
CA ASP A 194 -17.88 -5.43 0.86
C ASP A 194 -17.22 -6.70 1.40
N THR A 195 -15.89 -6.66 1.60
CA THR A 195 -15.06 -7.85 1.83
C THR A 195 -14.05 -7.64 2.96
N GLY A 196 -13.38 -8.70 3.42
CA GLY A 196 -12.29 -8.60 4.39
C GLY A 196 -12.60 -7.85 5.69
N PRO A 197 -13.60 -8.26 6.49
CA PRO A 197 -13.91 -7.60 7.75
C PRO A 197 -12.79 -7.71 8.79
N ALA A 198 -12.69 -6.74 9.70
CA ALA A 198 -11.81 -6.76 10.87
C ALA A 198 -12.44 -5.96 12.03
N PHE A 199 -12.53 -6.57 13.21
CA PHE A 199 -13.03 -5.88 14.41
C PHE A 199 -12.01 -4.84 14.90
N LEU A 200 -12.48 -3.62 15.18
CA LEU A 200 -11.68 -2.52 15.70
C LEU A 200 -11.84 -2.44 17.24
N PRO A 201 -10.80 -2.04 17.98
CA PRO A 201 -10.81 -2.04 19.46
C PRO A 201 -11.81 -1.05 20.06
N ASN A 202 -12.31 -0.10 19.27
CA ASN A 202 -13.38 0.84 19.62
C ASN A 202 -14.80 0.28 19.41
N GLY A 203 -14.95 -1.01 19.07
CA GLY A 203 -16.27 -1.66 18.90
C GLY A 203 -16.86 -1.55 17.49
N ARG A 204 -16.09 -1.02 16.53
CA ARG A 204 -16.49 -0.88 15.12
C ARG A 204 -15.96 -2.04 14.28
N LEU A 205 -16.37 -2.09 13.03
CA LEU A 205 -15.89 -3.04 12.02
C LEU A 205 -15.23 -2.27 10.88
N ALA A 206 -13.96 -2.55 10.59
CA ALA A 206 -13.30 -2.17 9.35
C ALA A 206 -13.54 -3.24 8.28
N PHE A 207 -13.58 -2.84 7.01
CA PHE A 207 -13.74 -3.75 5.86
C PHE A 207 -13.28 -3.07 4.58
N THR A 208 -13.01 -3.86 3.55
CA THR A 208 -12.68 -3.36 2.21
C THR A 208 -13.96 -3.18 1.38
N SER A 209 -14.10 -2.10 0.62
CA SER A 209 -15.25 -1.90 -0.27
C SER A 209 -14.95 -1.21 -1.60
N THR A 210 -15.70 -1.59 -2.64
CA THR A 210 -15.74 -0.92 -3.96
C THR A 210 -16.80 0.19 -4.05
N ARG A 211 -17.55 0.46 -2.97
CA ARG A 211 -18.72 1.38 -2.99
C ARG A 211 -18.39 2.83 -3.37
N ASP A 212 -17.13 3.25 -3.24
CA ASP A 212 -16.68 4.58 -3.69
C ASP A 212 -16.69 4.71 -5.22
N GLY A 213 -16.62 3.59 -5.96
CA GLY A 213 -16.66 3.58 -7.41
C GLY A 213 -15.39 4.14 -8.09
N HIS A 214 -14.27 4.25 -7.38
CA HIS A 214 -12.99 4.55 -8.00
C HIS A 214 -12.43 3.32 -8.74
N THR A 215 -11.50 3.58 -9.65
CA THR A 215 -10.75 2.58 -10.38
C THR A 215 -9.27 2.72 -10.07
N SER A 216 -8.54 1.64 -10.26
CA SER A 216 -7.11 1.57 -10.01
C SER A 216 -6.32 2.54 -10.87
N THR A 217 -5.16 2.97 -10.36
CA THR A 217 -4.24 3.83 -11.10
C THR A 217 -3.89 3.30 -12.49
N LEU A 218 -3.76 4.20 -13.46
CA LEU A 218 -3.39 3.85 -14.83
C LEU A 218 -1.87 3.74 -14.94
N VAL A 219 -1.36 2.53 -15.13
CA VAL A 219 0.05 2.36 -15.49
C VAL A 219 0.26 2.83 -16.93
N PHE A 220 1.13 3.82 -17.14
CA PHE A 220 1.36 4.40 -18.46
C PHE A 220 1.71 3.33 -19.51
N GLY A 221 0.94 3.29 -20.61
CA GLY A 221 1.06 2.27 -21.66
C GLY A 221 0.15 1.05 -21.50
N THR A 222 -0.67 1.01 -20.45
CA THR A 222 -1.78 0.05 -20.31
C THR A 222 -3.08 0.61 -20.86
N THR A 223 -4.09 -0.24 -21.03
CA THR A 223 -5.34 0.10 -21.74
C THR A 223 -6.60 -0.05 -20.89
N ASN A 224 -6.55 -0.44 -19.62
CA ASN A 224 -7.74 -0.59 -18.77
C ASN A 224 -7.35 -0.37 -17.30
N SER A 225 -8.27 0.23 -16.53
CA SER A 225 -8.18 0.29 -15.06
C SER A 225 -9.15 -0.71 -14.43
N SER A 226 -8.72 -1.39 -13.36
CA SER A 226 -9.55 -2.34 -12.61
C SER A 226 -10.40 -1.60 -11.58
N PRO A 227 -11.50 -2.19 -11.06
CA PRO A 227 -12.19 -1.64 -9.90
C PRO A 227 -11.22 -1.45 -8.72
N GLY A 228 -11.27 -0.28 -8.10
CA GLY A 228 -10.49 0.02 -6.91
C GLY A 228 -11.20 -0.44 -5.63
N THR A 229 -10.43 -0.59 -4.55
CA THR A 229 -10.96 -0.94 -3.24
C THR A 229 -10.38 -0.04 -2.16
N ARG A 230 -11.22 0.43 -1.23
CA ARG A 230 -10.81 1.25 -0.07
C ARG A 230 -11.21 0.56 1.24
N ILE A 231 -10.53 0.90 2.33
CA ILE A 231 -10.95 0.52 3.68
C ILE A 231 -12.06 1.48 4.13
N TRP A 232 -13.14 0.90 4.61
CA TRP A 232 -14.27 1.56 5.24
C TRP A 232 -14.39 1.08 6.68
N SER A 233 -15.08 1.85 7.51
CA SER A 233 -15.42 1.46 8.88
C SER A 233 -16.87 1.82 9.20
N MET A 234 -17.54 1.00 9.99
CA MET A 234 -18.90 1.23 10.46
C MET A 234 -19.11 0.62 11.85
N ASP A 235 -20.21 0.98 12.49
CA ASP A 235 -20.64 0.33 13.73
C ASP A 235 -21.29 -1.03 13.41
N LEU A 236 -21.41 -1.94 14.39
CA LEU A 236 -21.91 -3.30 14.16
C LEU A 236 -23.39 -3.38 13.76
N ASP A 237 -24.14 -2.30 13.93
CA ASP A 237 -25.50 -2.11 13.43
C ASP A 237 -25.55 -1.54 12.00
N GLY A 238 -24.40 -1.16 11.44
CA GLY A 238 -24.23 -0.58 10.11
C GLY A 238 -24.29 0.95 10.05
N ASN A 239 -24.42 1.64 11.19
CA ASN A 239 -24.41 3.10 11.26
C ASN A 239 -22.99 3.68 11.22
N ASN A 240 -22.90 5.02 11.14
CA ASN A 240 -21.67 5.80 11.24
C ASN A 240 -20.58 5.37 10.23
N LEU A 241 -20.98 5.06 8.99
CA LEU A 241 -20.08 4.62 7.93
C LEU A 241 -19.04 5.70 7.57
N ASP A 242 -17.76 5.32 7.44
CA ASP A 242 -16.66 6.24 7.12
C ASP A 242 -15.61 5.58 6.21
N ILE A 243 -15.02 6.33 5.28
CA ILE A 243 -13.88 5.87 4.48
C ILE A 243 -12.63 6.05 5.33
N ALA A 244 -11.91 4.98 5.64
CA ALA A 244 -10.69 5.00 6.45
C ALA A 244 -9.41 4.91 5.61
N SER A 245 -9.45 5.00 4.28
CA SER A 245 -8.25 5.00 3.44
C SER A 245 -8.37 5.96 2.26
N HIS A 246 -8.61 7.24 2.55
CA HIS A 246 -8.82 8.29 1.54
C HIS A 246 -7.67 8.41 0.53
N HIS A 247 -6.43 8.15 0.95
CA HIS A 247 -5.24 8.10 0.11
C HIS A 247 -5.29 7.06 -1.02
N SER A 248 -6.12 6.01 -0.89
CA SER A 248 -6.06 4.88 -1.81
C SER A 248 -6.60 5.25 -3.19
N LEU A 249 -5.74 5.12 -4.20
CA LEU A 249 -6.02 5.30 -5.63
C LEU A 249 -6.02 3.97 -6.40
N ALA A 250 -6.08 2.88 -5.65
CA ALA A 250 -5.76 1.55 -6.15
C ALA A 250 -6.61 0.52 -5.41
N GLN A 251 -5.97 -0.45 -4.76
CA GLN A 251 -6.63 -1.55 -4.07
C GLN A 251 -6.02 -1.74 -2.69
N GLU A 252 -6.80 -1.45 -1.65
CA GLU A 252 -6.54 -1.91 -0.27
C GLU A 252 -7.31 -3.20 0.00
N GLN A 253 -6.67 -4.18 0.65
CA GLN A 253 -7.24 -5.51 0.86
C GLN A 253 -6.92 -6.06 2.26
N HIS A 254 -7.87 -6.80 2.83
CA HIS A 254 -7.76 -7.55 4.10
C HIS A 254 -7.14 -6.75 5.26
N PRO A 255 -7.85 -5.75 5.81
CA PRO A 255 -7.42 -5.10 7.05
C PRO A 255 -7.23 -6.12 8.19
N PHE A 256 -6.22 -5.89 9.02
CA PHE A 256 -5.86 -6.69 10.19
C PHE A 256 -5.42 -5.76 11.33
N VAL A 257 -6.01 -5.90 12.51
CA VAL A 257 -5.68 -5.03 13.66
C VAL A 257 -4.48 -5.59 14.41
N LEU A 258 -3.40 -4.81 14.47
CA LEU A 258 -2.22 -5.09 15.27
C LEU A 258 -2.50 -4.84 16.76
N ARG A 259 -1.74 -5.48 17.64
CA ARG A 259 -1.84 -5.33 19.10
C ARG A 259 -1.74 -3.87 19.58
N ASP A 260 -1.00 -3.03 18.85
CA ASP A 260 -0.86 -1.61 19.14
C ASP A 260 -2.04 -0.74 18.66
N GLY A 261 -3.08 -1.35 18.09
CA GLY A 261 -4.30 -0.69 17.64
C GLY A 261 -4.29 -0.22 16.19
N ARG A 262 -3.13 -0.24 15.51
CA ARG A 262 -3.04 0.11 14.08
C ARG A 262 -3.68 -0.98 13.22
N VAL A 263 -4.20 -0.57 12.07
CA VAL A 263 -4.76 -1.44 11.03
C VAL A 263 -3.71 -1.65 9.94
N LEU A 264 -3.18 -2.86 9.87
CA LEU A 264 -2.32 -3.32 8.79
C LEU A 264 -3.16 -3.85 7.62
N HIS A 265 -2.73 -3.64 6.39
CA HIS A 265 -3.44 -4.11 5.20
C HIS A 265 -2.49 -4.29 4.02
N SER A 266 -2.92 -5.08 3.03
CA SER A 266 -2.21 -5.19 1.75
C SER A 266 -2.67 -4.10 0.80
N SER A 267 -1.71 -3.44 0.17
CA SER A 267 -1.94 -2.23 -0.62
C SER A 267 -1.24 -2.26 -1.97
N TRP A 268 -1.97 -1.87 -3.01
CA TRP A 268 -1.45 -1.78 -4.38
C TRP A 268 -1.06 -0.35 -4.78
N GLN A 269 -0.16 0.29 -4.03
CA GLN A 269 0.20 1.69 -4.28
C GLN A 269 1.30 1.84 -5.34
N LEU A 270 0.91 2.17 -6.58
CA LEU A 270 1.78 2.21 -7.76
C LEU A 270 1.89 3.59 -8.43
N PHE A 271 2.30 4.61 -7.69
CA PHE A 271 2.51 5.93 -8.29
C PHE A 271 3.73 5.96 -9.22
N GLY A 272 3.56 6.65 -10.36
CA GLY A 272 4.64 7.13 -11.22
C GLY A 272 5.61 6.05 -11.68
N GLY A 273 6.75 5.94 -10.99
CA GLY A 273 7.85 5.06 -11.38
C GLY A 273 7.71 3.60 -10.93
N LEU A 274 6.97 3.31 -9.85
CA LEU A 274 6.97 2.00 -9.19
C LEU A 274 6.69 0.80 -10.12
N PRO A 275 5.74 0.86 -11.09
CA PRO A 275 5.53 -0.25 -12.04
C PRO A 275 6.78 -0.63 -12.84
N PHE A 276 7.67 0.32 -13.05
CA PHE A 276 8.83 0.21 -13.93
C PHE A 276 10.11 -0.22 -13.18
N ARG A 277 10.04 -0.54 -11.88
CA ARG A 277 11.16 -1.15 -11.11
C ARG A 277 11.80 -2.33 -11.84
N HIS A 278 10.98 -3.09 -12.56
CA HIS A 278 11.44 -4.21 -13.38
C HIS A 278 10.82 -4.16 -14.78
N THR A 279 11.51 -4.74 -15.76
CA THR A 279 11.14 -4.65 -17.18
C THR A 279 10.46 -5.89 -17.74
N ASN A 280 10.45 -6.99 -16.98
CA ASN A 280 10.06 -8.34 -17.42
C ASN A 280 10.64 -8.71 -18.81
N GLY A 281 11.90 -8.32 -19.07
CA GLY A 281 12.62 -8.62 -20.31
C GLY A 281 12.36 -7.67 -21.49
N SER A 282 11.48 -6.67 -21.36
CA SER A 282 11.22 -5.67 -22.40
C SER A 282 11.78 -4.30 -22.00
N PRO A 283 12.76 -3.73 -22.72
CA PRO A 283 13.27 -2.40 -22.43
C PRO A 283 12.17 -1.33 -22.35
N GLY A 284 12.19 -0.55 -21.26
CA GLY A 284 11.18 0.46 -20.95
C GLY A 284 9.77 -0.11 -20.70
N GLY A 285 9.65 -1.42 -20.50
CA GLY A 285 8.44 -2.07 -20.01
C GLY A 285 8.35 -2.02 -18.49
N PHE A 286 7.24 -2.54 -17.95
CA PHE A 286 6.96 -2.61 -16.51
C PHE A 286 6.84 -4.07 -16.06
N THR A 287 6.91 -4.30 -14.75
CA THR A 287 6.85 -5.63 -14.14
C THR A 287 5.44 -6.22 -14.19
N THR A 288 5.27 -7.46 -13.71
CA THR A 288 3.94 -7.98 -13.40
C THR A 288 3.35 -7.18 -12.24
N ILE A 289 2.59 -6.13 -12.55
CA ILE A 289 2.15 -5.12 -11.58
C ILE A 289 1.33 -5.69 -10.41
N GLY A 290 0.59 -6.78 -10.62
CA GLY A 290 -0.15 -7.46 -9.54
C GLY A 290 0.75 -8.13 -8.49
N ASN A 291 2.07 -8.19 -8.69
CA ASN A 291 3.02 -8.64 -7.66
C ASN A 291 3.48 -7.51 -6.74
N LEU A 292 3.05 -6.26 -6.98
CA LEU A 292 3.50 -5.11 -6.20
C LEU A 292 2.47 -4.74 -5.11
N PHE A 293 2.03 -5.76 -4.36
CA PHE A 293 1.24 -5.56 -3.15
C PHE A 293 2.17 -5.52 -1.96
N HIS A 294 2.15 -4.42 -1.23
CA HIS A 294 2.99 -4.15 -0.06
C HIS A 294 2.11 -4.07 1.19
N LEU A 295 2.71 -4.09 2.37
CA LEU A 295 1.98 -3.92 3.63
C LEU A 295 2.06 -2.47 4.08
N PHE A 296 0.91 -1.90 4.45
CA PHE A 296 0.79 -0.57 5.02
C PHE A 296 0.06 -0.64 6.35
N ALA A 297 0.43 0.23 7.28
CA ALA A 297 -0.25 0.40 8.56
C ALA A 297 -0.83 1.81 8.68
N GLN A 298 -1.98 1.92 9.32
CA GLN A 298 -2.64 3.20 9.61
C GLN A 298 -3.40 3.13 10.94
N ASN A 299 -3.85 4.25 11.48
CA ASN A 299 -4.82 4.24 12.57
C ASN A 299 -6.20 3.75 12.07
N PRO A 300 -7.10 3.32 12.98
CA PRO A 300 -8.43 2.83 12.61
C PRO A 300 -9.31 3.80 11.78
N ASP A 301 -9.04 5.11 11.86
CA ASP A 301 -9.71 6.15 11.09
C ASP A 301 -8.98 6.52 9.79
N GLY A 302 -7.86 5.87 9.46
CA GLY A 302 -7.06 6.19 8.27
C GLY A 302 -5.98 7.24 8.44
N SER A 303 -5.88 7.86 9.62
CA SER A 303 -4.77 8.78 9.92
C SER A 303 -3.44 8.04 10.08
N HIS A 304 -2.31 8.73 9.94
CA HIS A 304 -0.96 8.18 10.08
C HIS A 304 -0.68 6.91 9.25
N GLN A 305 -1.14 6.89 7.99
CA GLN A 305 -0.75 5.84 7.05
C GLN A 305 0.78 5.84 6.84
N PHE A 306 1.39 4.66 6.89
CA PHE A 306 2.82 4.45 6.74
C PHE A 306 3.12 3.11 6.06
N ALA A 307 4.16 3.05 5.23
CA ALA A 307 4.62 1.82 4.60
C ALA A 307 5.23 0.88 5.66
N PHE A 308 4.62 -0.28 5.86
CA PHE A 308 5.06 -1.23 6.88
C PHE A 308 6.10 -2.22 6.34
N PHE A 309 5.96 -2.63 5.07
CA PHE A 309 6.89 -3.53 4.40
C PHE A 309 6.70 -3.53 2.88
N GLY A 310 7.80 -3.43 2.15
CA GLY A 310 7.88 -3.73 0.71
C GLY A 310 7.83 -2.50 -0.20
N GLN A 311 7.27 -1.39 0.27
CA GLN A 311 7.10 -0.18 -0.54
C GLN A 311 8.43 0.39 -1.01
N HIS A 312 9.46 0.41 -0.14
CA HIS A 312 10.80 0.85 -0.48
C HIS A 312 11.79 -0.32 -0.61
N ALA A 313 11.31 -1.57 -0.54
CA ALA A 313 12.16 -2.74 -0.65
C ALA A 313 12.85 -2.83 -2.02
N GLY A 314 14.11 -3.26 -2.01
CA GLY A 314 14.92 -3.36 -3.23
C GLY A 314 14.59 -4.55 -4.13
N ASP A 315 15.30 -4.65 -5.25
CA ASP A 315 15.08 -5.60 -6.35
C ASP A 315 14.89 -7.07 -5.93
N HIS A 316 14.09 -7.77 -6.74
CA HIS A 316 13.98 -9.22 -6.81
C HIS A 316 15.33 -9.98 -6.89
N GLN A 317 16.37 -9.34 -7.43
CA GLN A 317 17.70 -9.94 -7.60
C GLN A 317 18.84 -8.93 -7.39
N PRO A 318 19.87 -9.25 -6.58
CA PRO A 318 20.00 -10.47 -5.80
C PRO A 318 18.94 -10.54 -4.69
N ILE A 319 18.41 -11.75 -4.49
CA ILE A 319 17.47 -12.09 -3.42
C ILE A 319 17.99 -11.54 -2.08
N SER A 320 17.08 -11.08 -1.21
CA SER A 320 17.42 -10.61 0.14
C SER A 320 18.30 -11.62 0.89
N SER A 321 18.99 -11.16 1.93
CA SER A 321 19.88 -11.97 2.78
C SER A 321 19.17 -13.17 3.42
N VAL A 322 17.84 -13.11 3.58
CA VAL A 322 16.99 -14.21 4.08
C VAL A 322 16.47 -15.15 2.98
N GLY A 323 16.85 -14.91 1.72
CA GLY A 323 16.52 -15.78 0.60
C GLY A 323 15.10 -15.58 0.06
N VAL A 324 14.54 -14.37 0.15
CA VAL A 324 13.18 -14.04 -0.26
C VAL A 324 13.15 -12.97 -1.36
N ASP A 325 12.28 -13.15 -2.34
CA ASP A 325 12.22 -12.40 -3.61
C ASP A 325 11.12 -11.32 -3.62
N HIS A 326 10.42 -11.10 -2.49
CA HIS A 326 9.38 -10.07 -2.27
C HIS A 326 8.44 -9.88 -3.46
N LYS A 327 7.38 -10.69 -3.51
CA LYS A 327 6.30 -10.60 -4.51
C LYS A 327 5.11 -9.88 -3.88
N ALA A 328 3.91 -10.46 -3.92
CA ALA A 328 2.75 -9.89 -3.26
C ALA A 328 2.71 -10.29 -1.79
N ALA A 329 2.82 -9.31 -0.89
CA ALA A 329 2.64 -9.51 0.54
C ALA A 329 1.15 -9.46 0.90
N HIS A 330 0.64 -10.55 1.50
CA HIS A 330 -0.78 -10.68 1.86
C HIS A 330 -1.01 -11.64 3.02
N PHE A 331 -2.28 -11.87 3.36
CA PHE A 331 -2.76 -12.69 4.48
C PHE A 331 -1.93 -12.56 5.75
N VAL A 332 -2.35 -11.69 6.65
CA VAL A 332 -1.55 -11.34 7.83
C VAL A 332 -2.14 -11.95 9.11
N THR A 333 -1.25 -12.23 10.07
CA THR A 333 -1.55 -12.49 11.48
C THR A 333 -0.44 -11.94 12.37
N GLN A 334 -0.65 -11.89 13.69
CA GLN A 334 0.38 -11.51 14.66
C GLN A 334 0.43 -12.51 15.81
N THR A 335 1.63 -12.98 16.19
CA THR A 335 1.84 -13.91 17.32
C THR A 335 2.01 -13.17 18.65
N SER A 336 1.99 -13.93 19.76
CA SER A 336 2.04 -13.41 21.13
C SER A 336 3.29 -12.58 21.45
N ASP A 337 4.40 -12.88 20.77
CA ASP A 337 5.68 -12.15 20.82
C ASP A 337 5.68 -10.85 20.00
N ALA A 338 4.53 -10.45 19.47
CA ALA A 338 4.31 -9.29 18.59
C ALA A 338 4.86 -9.42 17.16
N ARG A 339 5.45 -10.56 16.79
CA ARG A 339 5.89 -10.81 15.41
C ARG A 339 4.70 -10.87 14.46
N VAL A 340 4.81 -10.15 13.35
CA VAL A 340 3.81 -10.12 12.28
C VAL A 340 4.19 -11.15 11.23
N TRP A 341 3.26 -12.06 10.91
CA TRP A 341 3.44 -13.10 9.91
C TRP A 341 2.53 -12.86 8.71
N PHE A 342 3.07 -12.98 7.50
CA PHE A 342 2.33 -12.78 6.26
C PHE A 342 2.80 -13.72 5.15
N ALA A 343 1.93 -13.97 4.18
CA ALA A 343 2.25 -14.71 2.98
C ALA A 343 2.93 -13.81 1.93
N ASP A 344 3.98 -14.32 1.28
CA ASP A 344 4.65 -13.71 0.13
C ASP A 344 4.57 -14.66 -1.07
N TYR A 345 3.93 -14.25 -2.15
CA TYR A 345 3.68 -15.14 -3.29
C TYR A 345 3.58 -14.41 -4.63
N TYR A 346 3.93 -15.12 -5.71
CA TYR A 346 3.62 -14.68 -7.06
C TYR A 346 2.11 -14.77 -7.32
N ARG A 347 1.52 -13.65 -7.73
CA ARG A 347 0.07 -13.49 -7.90
C ARG A 347 -0.50 -14.36 -9.04
N GLY A 348 -1.76 -14.77 -8.90
CA GLY A 348 -2.55 -15.51 -9.88
C GLY A 348 -2.16 -16.98 -10.00
N ASN A 349 -0.92 -17.24 -10.43
CA ASN A 349 -0.50 -18.61 -10.77
C ASN A 349 -0.27 -19.51 -9.56
N ASN A 350 -0.15 -18.96 -8.35
CA ASN A 350 0.17 -19.72 -7.14
C ASN A 350 -0.96 -19.81 -6.11
N ASN A 351 -2.17 -19.31 -6.42
CA ASN A 351 -3.35 -19.44 -5.55
C ASN A 351 -3.16 -18.88 -4.12
N GLY A 352 -2.49 -17.73 -3.97
CA GLY A 352 -2.24 -17.15 -2.64
C GLY A 352 -1.23 -17.91 -1.78
N LEU A 353 -0.54 -18.91 -2.34
CA LEU A 353 0.45 -19.74 -1.68
C LEU A 353 1.86 -19.45 -2.20
N GLY A 354 2.82 -19.44 -1.30
CA GLY A 354 4.23 -19.20 -1.62
C GLY A 354 5.05 -19.44 -0.39
N GLU A 355 5.54 -18.36 0.20
CA GLU A 355 6.29 -18.38 1.46
C GLU A 355 5.50 -17.68 2.56
N VAL A 356 5.87 -17.96 3.80
CA VAL A 356 5.40 -17.21 4.97
C VAL A 356 6.60 -16.55 5.62
N LEU A 357 6.53 -15.23 5.84
CA LEU A 357 7.57 -14.42 6.44
C LEU A 357 7.07 -13.89 7.78
N GLY A 358 7.95 -13.86 8.78
CA GLY A 358 7.67 -13.33 10.10
C GLY A 358 8.65 -12.22 10.46
N MET A 359 8.16 -11.03 10.79
CA MET A 359 9.02 -9.90 11.14
C MET A 359 8.60 -9.21 12.43
N MET A 360 9.58 -8.72 13.18
CA MET A 360 9.30 -7.78 14.25
C MET A 360 9.03 -6.40 13.63
N PRO A 361 7.96 -5.70 14.04
CA PRO A 361 7.74 -4.32 13.63
C PRO A 361 8.95 -3.45 13.99
N GLU A 362 9.43 -2.66 13.04
CA GLU A 362 10.39 -1.59 13.33
C GLU A 362 9.72 -0.52 14.22
N PRO A 363 10.52 0.38 14.85
CA PRO A 363 9.97 1.57 15.51
C PRO A 363 9.01 2.34 14.58
N LEU A 364 8.09 3.09 15.20
CA LEU A 364 7.15 3.91 14.43
C LEU A 364 7.92 4.81 13.44
N ASP A 365 7.36 4.95 12.24
CA ASP A 365 7.91 5.73 11.12
C ASP A 365 9.22 5.21 10.50
N GLN A 366 9.62 3.98 10.84
CA GLN A 366 10.74 3.25 10.20
C GLN A 366 10.26 1.97 9.50
N GLU A 367 10.93 1.61 8.40
CA GLU A 367 10.65 0.40 7.60
C GLU A 367 11.78 -0.65 7.73
N GLY A 368 13.05 -0.24 7.80
CA GLY A 368 14.13 -1.24 7.87
C GLY A 368 15.56 -0.75 7.68
N ILE A 369 16.36 -1.54 6.96
CA ILE A 369 17.81 -1.30 6.78
C ILE A 369 18.06 -0.20 5.73
N SER A 370 19.04 0.67 5.94
CA SER A 370 19.34 1.75 5.00
C SER A 370 19.89 1.23 3.66
N ALA A 371 19.77 2.05 2.62
CA ALA A 371 20.32 1.73 1.30
C ALA A 371 21.84 1.50 1.32
N GLU A 372 22.55 2.18 2.21
CA GLU A 372 24.00 2.13 2.34
C GLU A 372 24.47 0.91 3.15
N GLU A 373 23.69 0.53 4.17
CA GLU A 373 24.01 -0.57 5.09
C GLU A 373 23.54 -1.94 4.59
N ALA A 374 22.56 -1.97 3.67
CA ALA A 374 21.92 -3.19 3.19
C ALA A 374 22.94 -4.17 2.54
N PRO A 375 23.05 -5.41 3.06
CA PRO A 375 24.07 -6.36 2.59
C PRO A 375 23.80 -6.84 1.15
N ALA A 376 22.55 -7.06 0.78
CA ALA A 376 22.12 -7.23 -0.61
C ALA A 376 21.23 -6.06 -1.06
N PHE A 377 20.98 -5.96 -2.37
CA PHE A 377 20.07 -4.95 -2.89
C PHE A 377 18.62 -5.24 -2.44
N GLY A 378 18.21 -6.51 -2.36
CA GLY A 378 16.90 -6.91 -1.83
C GLY A 378 16.70 -6.68 -0.32
N ASP A 379 17.73 -6.28 0.43
CA ASP A 379 17.60 -5.97 1.88
C ASP A 379 17.37 -4.48 2.17
N VAL A 380 17.44 -3.62 1.14
CA VAL A 380 17.16 -2.19 1.31
C VAL A 380 15.75 -2.03 1.85
N TYR A 381 15.59 -1.29 2.96
CA TYR A 381 14.36 -1.06 3.70
C TYR A 381 13.64 -2.34 4.16
N ALA A 382 14.28 -3.51 4.07
CA ALA A 382 13.76 -4.71 4.69
C ALA A 382 13.89 -4.61 6.23
N PRO A 383 12.89 -5.05 7.01
CA PRO A 383 12.97 -5.07 8.47
C PRO A 383 14.17 -5.87 8.98
N ARG A 384 14.78 -5.40 10.07
CA ARG A 384 16.04 -5.94 10.60
C ARG A 384 15.90 -7.33 11.20
N ASP A 385 14.74 -7.63 11.78
CA ASP A 385 14.41 -8.95 12.32
C ASP A 385 13.30 -9.58 11.47
N MET A 386 13.72 -10.20 10.36
CA MET A 386 12.87 -10.95 9.44
C MET A 386 13.28 -12.43 9.44
N VAL A 387 12.28 -13.32 9.48
CA VAL A 387 12.43 -14.76 9.51
C VAL A 387 11.61 -15.37 8.37
N ARG A 388 12.23 -16.23 7.59
CA ARG A 388 11.55 -17.07 6.59
C ARG A 388 11.05 -18.34 7.28
N PHE A 389 9.73 -18.54 7.34
CA PHE A 389 9.13 -19.68 8.05
C PHE A 389 9.59 -21.03 7.48
N ALA A 390 9.53 -21.20 6.16
CA ALA A 390 9.76 -22.49 5.50
C ALA A 390 10.71 -22.36 4.29
N PRO A 391 12.03 -22.58 4.44
CA PRO A 391 12.99 -22.47 3.33
C PRO A 391 12.78 -23.49 2.20
N TRP A 392 12.06 -24.58 2.47
CA TRP A 392 11.74 -25.64 1.52
C TRP A 392 10.63 -25.25 0.52
N THR A 393 9.93 -24.13 0.71
CA THR A 393 8.95 -23.59 -0.26
C THR A 393 9.57 -22.51 -1.17
N THR A 394 8.80 -21.95 -2.10
CA THR A 394 9.16 -20.85 -3.01
C THR A 394 7.97 -19.91 -3.26
N SER A 395 8.23 -18.60 -3.30
CA SER A 395 7.26 -17.59 -3.74
C SER A 395 7.26 -17.37 -5.26
N GLY A 396 8.18 -18.00 -6.01
CA GLY A 396 8.37 -17.77 -7.44
C GLY A 396 7.23 -18.26 -8.32
N ASP A 397 7.20 -17.76 -9.57
CA ASP A 397 6.26 -18.17 -10.62
C ASP A 397 6.62 -19.54 -11.19
N SER A 398 6.45 -20.59 -10.39
CA SER A 398 6.82 -21.96 -10.73
C SER A 398 6.12 -22.97 -9.83
N MET A 399 6.04 -24.22 -10.27
CA MET A 399 5.66 -25.34 -9.42
C MET A 399 6.50 -25.41 -8.15
N ALA A 400 5.91 -25.95 -7.09
CA ALA A 400 6.57 -26.23 -5.83
C ALA A 400 7.87 -27.03 -6.03
N LYS A 401 8.83 -26.83 -5.12
CA LYS A 401 10.09 -27.57 -5.15
C LYS A 401 9.81 -29.07 -4.98
N PRO A 402 10.61 -29.97 -5.59
CA PRO A 402 10.53 -31.40 -5.30
C PRO A 402 10.69 -31.67 -3.80
N MET A 403 10.01 -32.71 -3.30
CA MET A 403 10.06 -33.09 -1.88
C MET A 403 11.51 -33.40 -1.46
N PRO A 404 12.08 -32.67 -0.47
CA PRO A 404 13.38 -33.04 0.10
C PRO A 404 13.29 -34.36 0.88
N ALA A 405 14.43 -34.97 1.19
CA ALA A 405 14.44 -36.15 2.06
C ALA A 405 14.19 -35.74 3.53
N PRO A 406 13.44 -36.53 4.32
CA PRO A 406 12.77 -37.78 3.94
C PRO A 406 11.42 -37.57 3.22
N ALA A 407 11.04 -38.50 2.37
CA ALA A 407 9.72 -38.46 1.72
C ALA A 407 8.56 -38.46 2.74
N ILE A 408 7.44 -37.83 2.38
CA ILE A 408 6.23 -37.75 3.21
C ILE A 408 5.11 -38.53 2.52
N SER A 409 4.41 -39.36 3.29
CA SER A 409 3.14 -39.97 2.87
C SER A 409 2.01 -39.28 3.63
N VAL A 410 1.01 -38.80 2.90
CA VAL A 410 -0.18 -38.15 3.48
C VAL A 410 -1.33 -39.15 3.41
N PRO A 411 -2.10 -39.39 4.48
CA PRO A 411 -3.10 -40.46 4.53
C PRO A 411 -4.16 -40.43 3.40
N THR A 412 -4.46 -39.27 2.83
CA THR A 412 -5.44 -39.07 1.75
C THR A 412 -4.94 -39.50 0.36
N TYR A 413 -3.65 -39.84 0.23
CA TYR A 413 -2.99 -40.20 -1.02
C TYR A 413 -2.22 -41.52 -0.90
N ALA A 414 -2.31 -42.35 -1.95
CA ALA A 414 -1.68 -43.67 -1.94
C ALA A 414 -0.15 -43.64 -2.11
N ASP A 415 0.37 -42.61 -2.78
CA ASP A 415 1.80 -42.46 -3.07
C ASP A 415 2.44 -41.36 -2.20
N PRO A 416 3.76 -41.45 -1.90
CA PRO A 416 4.48 -40.36 -1.27
C PRO A 416 4.43 -39.08 -2.11
N MET A 417 4.37 -37.93 -1.43
CA MET A 417 4.27 -36.63 -2.08
C MET A 417 5.52 -36.33 -2.92
N PRO A 418 5.38 -36.07 -4.23
CA PRO A 418 6.52 -35.76 -5.09
C PRO A 418 7.00 -34.31 -4.95
N PHE A 419 6.15 -33.42 -4.42
CA PHE A 419 6.42 -32.00 -4.22
C PHE A 419 6.39 -31.65 -2.73
N ALA A 420 7.27 -30.74 -2.30
CA ALA A 420 7.26 -30.19 -0.95
C ALA A 420 6.03 -29.32 -0.67
N GLY A 421 5.38 -28.81 -1.71
CA GLY A 421 4.24 -27.90 -1.63
C GLY A 421 4.62 -26.43 -1.39
N LYS A 422 3.60 -25.61 -1.13
CA LYS A 422 3.72 -24.19 -0.78
C LYS A 422 2.90 -23.87 0.47
N VAL A 423 3.19 -22.73 1.12
CA VAL A 423 2.48 -22.32 2.35
C VAL A 423 1.88 -20.93 2.20
N GLY A 424 0.81 -20.65 2.93
CA GLY A 424 0.16 -19.34 2.96
C GLY A 424 -0.87 -19.23 4.09
N HIS A 425 -1.68 -18.17 4.06
CA HIS A 425 -2.77 -17.89 5.01
C HIS A 425 -2.40 -18.13 6.49
N PRO A 426 -1.32 -17.51 7.02
CA PRO A 426 -0.93 -17.72 8.40
C PRO A 426 -2.01 -17.24 9.38
N SER A 427 -2.10 -17.93 10.52
CA SER A 427 -2.96 -17.56 11.64
C SER A 427 -2.28 -17.87 12.97
N ALA A 428 -2.30 -16.93 13.90
CA ALA A 428 -1.73 -17.13 15.23
C ALA A 428 -2.63 -18.03 16.08
N LEU A 429 -1.98 -18.86 16.89
CA LEU A 429 -2.59 -19.70 17.91
C LEU A 429 -2.15 -19.22 19.31
N PRO A 430 -2.84 -19.64 20.38
CA PRO A 430 -2.33 -19.51 21.75
C PRO A 430 -0.90 -20.05 21.92
N ASP A 431 -0.25 -19.63 23.01
CA ASP A 431 1.11 -20.05 23.38
C ASP A 431 2.19 -19.77 22.32
N GLY A 432 1.94 -18.80 21.43
CA GLY A 432 2.85 -18.44 20.34
C GLY A 432 2.87 -19.42 19.16
N GLY A 433 1.87 -20.31 19.08
CA GLY A 433 1.74 -21.23 17.95
C GLY A 433 1.39 -20.51 16.64
N LEU A 434 1.71 -21.15 15.52
CA LEU A 434 1.38 -20.68 14.18
C LEU A 434 0.66 -21.80 13.42
N MET A 435 -0.49 -21.47 12.85
CA MET A 435 -1.22 -22.28 11.88
C MET A 435 -0.97 -21.71 10.48
N VAL A 436 -0.85 -22.58 9.49
CA VAL A 436 -0.65 -22.23 8.08
C VAL A 436 -1.50 -23.13 7.19
N VAL A 437 -1.83 -22.63 6.00
CA VAL A 437 -2.32 -23.47 4.91
C VAL A 437 -1.12 -24.09 4.21
N TRP A 438 -1.13 -25.42 4.05
CA TRP A 438 -0.16 -26.15 3.22
C TRP A 438 -0.82 -26.61 1.93
N GLY A 439 -0.42 -26.01 0.81
CA GLY A 439 -0.77 -26.48 -0.52
C GLY A 439 0.13 -27.64 -0.94
N LYS A 440 -0.38 -28.84 -0.79
CA LYS A 440 0.24 -30.11 -1.19
C LYS A 440 0.17 -30.26 -2.70
N GLY A 441 1.25 -30.74 -3.33
CA GLY A 441 1.32 -30.90 -4.79
C GLY A 441 2.09 -29.78 -5.47
N ALA A 442 1.82 -29.59 -6.76
CA ALA A 442 2.57 -28.66 -7.61
C ALA A 442 2.23 -27.19 -7.32
N CYS A 443 0.97 -26.87 -6.99
CA CYS A 443 0.49 -25.54 -6.61
C CYS A 443 1.04 -24.39 -7.47
N SER A 444 1.07 -24.63 -8.78
CA SER A 444 1.26 -23.61 -9.80
C SER A 444 0.82 -24.09 -11.16
N THR A 445 0.24 -23.20 -11.95
CA THR A 445 -0.06 -23.44 -13.37
C THR A 445 1.18 -23.25 -14.27
N VAL A 446 2.29 -22.72 -13.74
CA VAL A 446 3.57 -22.62 -14.46
C VAL A 446 4.40 -23.87 -14.23
N ALA A 447 4.36 -24.76 -15.22
CA ALA A 447 4.96 -26.08 -15.14
C ALA A 447 6.48 -26.07 -15.20
N SER A 448 7.10 -27.01 -14.47
CA SER A 448 8.52 -27.31 -14.51
C SER A 448 8.75 -28.82 -14.49
N PRO A 449 9.74 -29.35 -15.25
CA PRO A 449 9.99 -30.78 -15.32
C PRO A 449 10.87 -31.31 -14.18
N SER A 450 11.32 -30.46 -13.24
CA SER A 450 12.31 -30.82 -12.21
C SER A 450 11.91 -31.99 -11.31
N VAL A 451 10.61 -32.19 -11.11
CA VAL A 451 10.06 -33.33 -10.34
C VAL A 451 10.36 -34.69 -10.99
N PHE A 452 10.46 -34.77 -12.32
CA PHE A 452 10.83 -36.02 -12.99
C PHE A 452 12.30 -36.35 -12.73
N ASP A 453 13.17 -35.33 -12.73
CA ASP A 453 14.59 -35.51 -12.45
C ASP A 453 14.82 -36.01 -11.01
N SER A 454 14.13 -35.43 -10.03
CA SER A 454 14.26 -35.84 -8.63
C SER A 454 13.78 -37.27 -8.38
N LEU A 455 12.80 -37.74 -9.17
CA LEU A 455 12.30 -39.12 -9.15
C LEU A 455 13.12 -40.07 -10.05
N GLY A 456 14.14 -39.58 -10.76
CA GLY A 456 14.95 -40.38 -11.70
C GLY A 456 14.16 -40.89 -12.92
N ARG A 457 13.15 -40.13 -13.36
CA ARG A 457 12.23 -40.47 -14.46
C ARG A 457 12.53 -39.64 -15.72
N PRO A 458 12.27 -40.18 -16.93
CA PRO A 458 12.39 -39.41 -18.15
C PRO A 458 11.38 -38.26 -18.18
N ARG A 459 11.79 -37.09 -18.68
CA ARG A 459 10.92 -35.92 -18.85
C ARG A 459 10.00 -36.13 -20.06
N PRO A 460 8.67 -36.16 -19.89
CA PRO A 460 7.75 -36.14 -21.02
C PRO A 460 7.89 -34.83 -21.82
N PRO A 461 7.49 -34.80 -23.11
CA PRO A 461 7.40 -33.55 -23.85
C PRO A 461 6.32 -32.64 -23.25
N LEU A 462 6.44 -31.32 -23.42
CA LEU A 462 5.44 -30.33 -23.00
C LEU A 462 5.14 -30.34 -21.48
N THR A 463 6.18 -30.40 -20.66
CA THR A 463 6.10 -30.34 -19.18
C THR A 463 6.83 -29.13 -18.58
N SER A 464 6.98 -28.05 -19.35
CA SER A 464 7.65 -26.82 -18.92
C SER A 464 6.93 -25.61 -19.54
N GLY A 465 6.77 -24.53 -18.77
CA GLY A 465 6.09 -23.31 -19.20
C GLY A 465 4.62 -23.24 -18.77
N SER A 466 3.94 -22.17 -19.18
CA SER A 466 2.56 -21.85 -18.79
C SER A 466 1.55 -22.12 -19.92
N GLY A 467 0.33 -22.54 -19.56
CA GLY A 467 -0.77 -22.83 -20.47
C GLY A 467 -0.56 -24.07 -21.35
N SER A 468 -1.37 -24.23 -22.40
CA SER A 468 -1.25 -25.34 -23.37
C SER A 468 -1.40 -26.74 -22.75
N GLY A 469 -1.96 -26.83 -21.54
CA GLY A 469 -2.15 -28.08 -20.79
C GLY A 469 -0.85 -28.62 -20.17
N THR A 470 0.21 -27.81 -20.07
CA THR A 470 1.51 -28.28 -19.54
C THR A 470 1.43 -28.73 -18.09
N ALA A 471 0.67 -28.03 -17.24
CA ALA A 471 0.53 -28.36 -15.82
C ALA A 471 -0.21 -29.70 -15.60
N MET A 472 -1.38 -29.90 -16.23
CA MET A 472 -2.05 -31.21 -16.18
C MET A 472 -1.18 -32.33 -16.79
N ASN A 473 -0.36 -32.02 -17.80
CA ASN A 473 0.52 -33.01 -18.41
C ASN A 473 1.61 -33.48 -17.43
N VAL A 474 2.19 -32.57 -16.62
CA VAL A 474 3.13 -32.95 -15.56
C VAL A 474 2.45 -33.94 -14.61
N LEU A 475 1.32 -33.55 -14.04
CA LEU A 475 0.63 -34.31 -13.00
C LEU A 475 0.15 -35.68 -13.51
N THR A 476 -0.47 -35.70 -14.69
CA THR A 476 -0.94 -36.94 -15.32
C THR A 476 0.23 -37.86 -15.69
N SER A 477 1.37 -37.31 -16.10
CA SER A 477 2.55 -38.11 -16.50
C SER A 477 3.36 -38.64 -15.32
N LEU A 478 3.16 -38.13 -14.11
CA LEU A 478 3.74 -38.71 -12.91
C LEU A 478 3.17 -40.11 -12.64
N ALA A 479 1.92 -40.40 -13.05
CA ALA A 479 1.27 -41.68 -12.76
C ALA A 479 1.38 -42.06 -11.27
N LEU A 480 1.16 -41.07 -10.40
CA LEU A 480 1.10 -41.19 -8.95
C LEU A 480 -0.28 -40.68 -8.49
N ASP A 481 -0.78 -41.20 -7.38
CA ASP A 481 -1.91 -40.59 -6.65
C ASP A 481 -1.42 -39.35 -5.90
N THR A 482 -1.37 -38.22 -6.59
CA THR A 482 -0.90 -36.92 -6.06
C THR A 482 -1.87 -35.81 -6.50
N PRO A 483 -2.11 -34.79 -5.66
CA PRO A 483 -2.89 -33.63 -6.06
C PRO A 483 -2.11 -32.72 -7.01
N GLY A 484 -2.84 -31.91 -7.76
CA GLY A 484 -2.30 -30.75 -8.45
C GLY A 484 -2.04 -29.60 -7.49
N CYS A 485 -3.01 -29.26 -6.64
CA CYS A 485 -2.84 -28.39 -5.49
C CYS A 485 -3.94 -28.67 -4.47
N ASP A 486 -3.59 -29.21 -3.31
CA ASP A 486 -4.53 -29.54 -2.24
C ASP A 486 -4.16 -28.72 -1.00
N ALA A 487 -5.00 -27.75 -0.65
CA ALA A 487 -4.76 -26.81 0.43
C ALA A 487 -5.46 -27.31 1.70
N GLY A 488 -4.69 -27.60 2.75
CA GLY A 488 -5.21 -28.01 4.05
C GLY A 488 -4.58 -27.22 5.20
N LEU A 489 -5.13 -27.35 6.41
CA LEU A 489 -4.74 -26.61 7.61
C LEU A 489 -3.80 -27.41 8.50
N TYR A 490 -2.67 -26.79 8.84
CA TYR A 490 -1.61 -27.41 9.61
C TYR A 490 -1.06 -26.48 10.68
N ARG A 491 -0.75 -27.05 11.84
CA ARG A 491 -0.02 -26.39 12.93
C ARG A 491 1.48 -26.57 12.72
N ALA A 492 2.24 -25.48 12.84
CA ALA A 492 3.69 -25.55 12.85
C ALA A 492 4.20 -26.13 14.18
N THR A 493 5.02 -27.18 14.12
CA THR A 493 5.70 -27.77 15.29
C THR A 493 7.12 -27.23 15.48
N ALA A 494 7.67 -26.57 14.46
CA ALA A 494 8.97 -25.89 14.51
C ALA A 494 8.94 -24.59 13.70
N ILE A 495 9.61 -23.56 14.21
CA ILE A 495 9.82 -22.27 13.55
C ILE A 495 11.31 -21.90 13.67
N PRO A 496 12.06 -21.73 12.55
CA PRO A 496 11.66 -22.05 11.18
C PRO A 496 11.39 -23.55 10.96
N SER A 497 10.45 -23.86 10.07
CA SER A 497 10.20 -25.21 9.54
C SER A 497 11.30 -25.60 8.57
N SER A 498 12.02 -26.67 8.88
CA SER A 498 13.11 -27.21 8.07
C SER A 498 12.64 -28.20 7.00
N HIS A 499 11.48 -28.81 7.22
CA HIS A 499 10.86 -29.81 6.36
C HIS A 499 9.33 -29.76 6.51
N PRO A 500 8.52 -30.18 5.52
CA PRO A 500 7.08 -30.27 5.73
C PRO A 500 6.64 -31.30 6.79
N ASN A 501 7.56 -32.07 7.38
CA ASN A 501 7.27 -32.92 8.55
C ASN A 501 7.12 -32.11 9.85
N ASP A 502 7.54 -30.84 9.81
CA ASP A 502 7.35 -29.90 10.92
C ASP A 502 5.94 -29.28 10.91
N LEU A 503 5.00 -29.88 10.15
CA LEU A 503 3.61 -29.50 10.03
C LEU A 503 2.73 -30.65 10.56
N GLU A 504 1.93 -30.34 11.57
CA GLU A 504 0.96 -31.26 12.18
C GLU A 504 -0.43 -30.99 11.62
N LEU A 505 -1.09 -32.04 11.12
CA LEU A 505 -2.41 -31.96 10.51
C LEU A 505 -3.46 -31.46 11.52
N MET A 506 -4.27 -30.48 11.11
CA MET A 506 -5.46 -30.05 11.84
C MET A 506 -6.72 -30.47 11.08
N VAL A 507 -6.90 -29.98 9.84
CA VAL A 507 -8.03 -30.32 8.96
C VAL A 507 -7.52 -30.39 7.52
N ASP A 508 -7.87 -31.47 6.81
CA ASP A 508 -7.46 -31.70 5.42
C ASP A 508 -8.33 -32.81 4.81
N GLU A 509 -9.35 -32.41 4.05
CA GLU A 509 -10.23 -33.35 3.37
C GLU A 509 -10.00 -33.32 1.86
N ARG A 510 -9.91 -34.50 1.25
CA ARG A 510 -9.63 -34.63 -0.18
C ARG A 510 -10.69 -33.96 -1.08
N ALA A 511 -11.89 -33.67 -0.58
CA ALA A 511 -12.94 -33.04 -1.37
C ALA A 511 -12.90 -31.49 -1.35
N TRP A 512 -12.05 -30.89 -0.50
CA TRP A 512 -12.12 -29.48 -0.17
C TRP A 512 -10.74 -28.82 -0.23
N HIS A 513 -10.73 -27.50 -0.40
CA HIS A 513 -9.59 -26.66 -0.04
C HIS A 513 -9.93 -25.96 1.27
N GLU A 514 -9.15 -26.17 2.32
CA GLU A 514 -9.30 -25.48 3.59
C GLU A 514 -8.33 -24.30 3.69
N ILE A 515 -8.89 -23.09 3.83
CA ILE A 515 -8.15 -21.83 3.75
C ILE A 515 -8.63 -20.80 4.77
N GLN A 516 -7.89 -19.68 4.85
CA GLN A 516 -8.20 -18.50 5.67
C GLN A 516 -8.58 -18.81 7.13
N PRO A 517 -7.81 -19.65 7.85
CA PRO A 517 -8.20 -20.03 9.20
C PRO A 517 -7.99 -18.88 10.20
N ARG A 518 -8.80 -18.86 11.26
CA ARG A 518 -8.71 -17.94 12.39
C ARG A 518 -9.00 -18.66 13.69
N ALA A 519 -8.08 -18.61 14.65
CA ALA A 519 -8.31 -19.12 15.99
C ALA A 519 -9.56 -18.48 16.61
N LEU A 520 -10.46 -19.29 17.15
CA LEU A 520 -11.72 -18.88 17.76
C LEU A 520 -11.55 -18.87 19.28
N VAL A 521 -10.65 -18.02 19.74
CA VAL A 521 -10.33 -17.85 21.16
C VAL A 521 -10.32 -16.37 21.50
N PRO A 522 -10.60 -15.98 22.76
CA PRO A 522 -10.48 -14.59 23.17
C PRO A 522 -9.10 -14.05 22.82
N TYR A 523 -9.02 -12.78 22.43
CA TYR A 523 -7.78 -12.09 22.06
C TYR A 523 -6.70 -12.23 23.14
N ALA A 524 -7.12 -12.27 24.41
CA ALA A 524 -6.24 -12.50 25.57
C ALA A 524 -5.52 -13.85 25.55
N ALA A 525 -6.08 -14.90 24.94
CA ALA A 525 -5.44 -16.21 24.84
C ALA A 525 -4.23 -16.20 23.89
N ILE A 526 -4.22 -15.31 22.89
CA ILE A 526 -3.09 -15.15 21.96
C ILE A 526 -2.15 -14.05 22.46
N HIS A 527 -2.66 -12.88 22.82
CA HIS A 527 -1.83 -11.68 23.05
C HIS A 527 -1.66 -11.29 24.52
N GLY A 528 -2.30 -12.00 25.46
CA GLY A 528 -2.23 -11.72 26.89
C GLY A 528 -2.91 -10.42 27.32
N VAL A 529 -3.71 -9.80 26.45
CA VAL A 529 -4.50 -8.58 26.72
C VAL A 529 -5.91 -8.76 26.16
N GLU A 530 -6.93 -8.12 26.72
CA GLU A 530 -8.34 -8.33 26.34
C GLU A 530 -8.68 -7.87 24.92
N ARG A 531 -8.01 -6.82 24.44
CA ARG A 531 -8.17 -6.26 23.08
C ARG A 531 -6.95 -5.43 22.71
N PRO A 532 -6.75 -5.10 21.41
CA PRO A 532 -5.74 -4.13 20.98
C PRO A 532 -5.91 -2.76 21.63
N THR A 533 -4.85 -1.95 21.61
CA THR A 533 -4.89 -0.56 22.06
C THR A 533 -5.96 0.23 21.30
N VAL A 534 -6.79 1.00 22.03
CA VAL A 534 -7.77 1.89 21.40
C VAL A 534 -7.06 3.18 20.97
N ILE A 535 -7.09 3.47 19.67
CA ILE A 535 -6.61 4.73 19.11
C ILE A 535 -7.83 5.62 18.83
N ALA A 536 -7.88 6.80 19.45
CA ALA A 536 -8.94 7.78 19.20
C ALA A 536 -8.82 8.39 17.80
N ARG A 537 -9.96 8.86 17.26
CA ARG A 537 -9.99 9.55 15.96
C ARG A 537 -9.09 10.80 15.95
N ALA A 538 -8.58 11.15 14.79
CA ALA A 538 -7.70 12.28 14.55
C ALA A 538 -8.31 13.59 15.06
N ASP A 539 -9.57 13.87 14.73
CA ASP A 539 -10.26 15.08 15.16
C ASP A 539 -10.43 15.17 16.69
N VAL A 540 -10.58 14.03 17.38
CA VAL A 540 -10.63 13.98 18.85
C VAL A 540 -9.25 14.15 19.47
N ARG A 541 -8.19 13.69 18.78
CA ARG A 541 -6.80 13.86 19.19
C ARG A 541 -6.21 15.23 18.80
N ALA A 542 -6.92 16.01 17.98
CA ALA A 542 -6.49 17.31 17.51
C ALA A 542 -6.23 18.25 18.69
N GLN A 543 -5.06 18.88 18.71
CA GLN A 543 -4.63 19.78 19.81
C GLN A 543 -4.14 21.14 19.30
N HIS A 544 -4.20 21.38 17.99
CA HIS A 544 -3.59 22.55 17.37
C HIS A 544 -4.63 23.65 17.08
N ALA A 545 -4.32 24.91 17.41
CA ALA A 545 -5.24 26.05 17.24
C ALA A 545 -5.68 26.29 15.78
N ALA A 546 -4.83 25.95 14.82
CA ALA A 546 -5.15 26.00 13.38
C ALA A 546 -6.14 24.91 12.91
N LEU A 547 -6.52 23.97 13.78
CA LEU A 547 -7.45 22.87 13.52
C LEU A 547 -8.65 22.99 14.46
N GLU A 548 -9.53 23.96 14.17
CA GLU A 548 -10.77 24.14 14.92
C GLU A 548 -11.71 22.92 14.82
N VAL A 549 -12.64 22.78 15.77
CA VAL A 549 -13.63 21.68 15.77
C VAL A 549 -14.47 21.75 14.49
N GLY A 550 -14.56 20.61 13.79
CA GLY A 550 -15.26 20.53 12.51
C GLY A 550 -14.44 20.98 11.30
N THR A 551 -13.18 21.38 11.46
CA THR A 551 -12.29 21.74 10.35
C THR A 551 -12.25 20.65 9.27
N PRO A 552 -12.27 21.00 7.97
CA PRO A 552 -12.07 20.04 6.88
C PRO A 552 -10.58 19.90 6.46
N PHE A 553 -9.65 20.34 7.30
CA PHE A 553 -8.22 20.37 7.02
C PHE A 553 -7.43 19.46 7.97
N GLY A 554 -6.21 19.11 7.54
CA GLY A 554 -5.17 18.53 8.38
C GLY A 554 -3.89 19.36 8.34
N LEU A 555 -2.95 19.03 9.22
CA LEU A 555 -1.60 19.58 9.27
C LEU A 555 -0.57 18.51 8.90
N LEU A 556 0.41 18.89 8.08
CA LEU A 556 1.61 18.12 7.80
C LEU A 556 2.84 18.93 8.17
N GLY A 557 3.73 18.35 8.96
CA GLY A 557 4.99 18.98 9.32
C GLY A 557 6.20 18.08 9.08
N ALA A 558 7.37 18.71 8.92
CA ALA A 558 8.66 18.04 8.90
C ALA A 558 9.64 18.74 9.84
N ALA A 559 10.45 17.96 10.57
CA ALA A 559 11.47 18.51 11.46
C ALA A 559 12.69 19.06 10.68
N SER A 560 13.03 18.44 9.55
CA SER A 560 14.04 18.94 8.61
C SER A 560 13.90 18.25 7.27
N ILE A 561 13.79 18.99 6.17
CA ILE A 561 13.87 18.37 4.83
C ILE A 561 15.32 18.15 4.34
N LEU A 562 16.30 18.62 5.11
CA LEU A 562 17.72 18.36 4.87
C LEU A 562 18.20 17.05 5.51
N ASP A 563 17.44 16.47 6.45
CA ASP A 563 17.66 15.08 6.85
C ASP A 563 16.96 14.17 5.84
N ARG A 564 17.74 13.46 5.02
CA ARG A 564 17.22 12.76 3.84
C ARG A 564 17.91 11.43 3.57
N GLU A 565 17.14 10.46 3.08
CA GLU A 565 17.62 9.17 2.55
C GLU A 565 17.12 8.94 1.11
N THR A 566 17.12 10.00 0.31
CA THR A 566 16.59 10.05 -1.07
C THR A 566 17.63 9.74 -2.15
N HIS A 567 18.92 9.74 -1.82
CA HIS A 567 19.96 9.47 -2.80
C HIS A 567 20.00 7.96 -3.14
N PRO A 568 19.89 7.56 -4.43
CA PRO A 568 19.77 6.16 -4.78
C PRO A 568 21.09 5.40 -4.58
N ARG A 569 20.99 4.15 -4.14
CA ARG A 569 22.15 3.24 -4.07
C ARG A 569 22.74 3.06 -5.47
N GLY A 570 23.99 3.47 -5.66
CA GLY A 570 24.67 3.37 -6.96
C GLY A 570 24.54 4.60 -7.86
N GLY A 571 24.00 5.71 -7.33
CA GLY A 571 23.99 7.05 -7.93
C GLY A 571 22.93 7.26 -9.01
N ILE A 572 22.78 8.52 -9.44
CA ILE A 572 21.81 8.96 -10.45
C ILE A 572 22.38 8.71 -11.86
N ARG A 573 21.73 7.84 -12.64
CA ARG A 573 22.11 7.42 -13.99
C ARG A 573 21.20 8.01 -15.06
N PHE A 574 21.66 8.09 -16.30
CA PHE A 574 20.79 8.55 -17.39
C PHE A 574 19.64 7.58 -17.66
N GLN A 575 19.89 6.28 -17.62
CA GLN A 575 18.90 5.25 -17.85
C GLN A 575 19.12 4.06 -16.90
N GLY A 576 18.07 3.29 -16.65
CA GLY A 576 18.09 2.20 -15.69
C GLY A 576 17.02 2.40 -14.62
N GLU A 577 16.28 1.34 -14.37
CA GLU A 577 15.03 1.31 -13.61
C GLU A 577 15.26 1.57 -12.12
N HIS A 578 16.36 1.10 -11.57
CA HIS A 578 16.46 0.92 -10.13
C HIS A 578 16.68 2.25 -9.38
N GLN A 579 17.32 3.24 -10.02
CA GLN A 579 17.63 4.53 -9.39
C GLN A 579 16.35 5.28 -8.98
N PHE A 580 15.38 5.39 -9.89
CA PHE A 580 14.20 6.23 -9.68
C PHE A 580 13.17 5.45 -8.92
N HIS A 581 13.09 4.14 -9.15
CA HIS A 581 11.95 3.38 -8.70
C HIS A 581 12.13 2.83 -7.28
N ASN A 582 13.33 2.54 -6.78
CA ASN A 582 13.50 1.73 -5.56
C ASN A 582 13.59 2.51 -4.23
N HIS A 583 14.09 3.76 -4.22
CA HIS A 583 14.47 4.45 -2.96
C HIS A 583 13.83 5.84 -2.75
N GLY A 584 12.87 6.26 -3.60
CA GLY A 584 12.33 7.62 -3.55
C GLY A 584 13.40 8.66 -3.91
N THR A 585 13.66 8.85 -5.20
CA THR A 585 14.95 9.37 -5.64
C THR A 585 15.06 10.89 -5.73
N ASP A 586 16.26 11.39 -5.48
CA ASP A 586 16.77 12.62 -6.07
C ASP A 586 16.71 12.61 -7.61
N THR A 587 16.27 13.71 -8.21
CA THR A 587 16.11 13.84 -9.68
C THR A 587 17.42 14.19 -10.38
N ILE A 588 18.31 14.91 -9.70
CA ILE A 588 19.65 15.31 -10.14
C ILE A 588 20.61 15.26 -8.95
N ASP A 589 21.91 15.44 -9.17
CA ASP A 589 22.85 15.67 -8.07
C ASP A 589 22.72 17.15 -7.63
N TYR A 590 22.44 17.41 -6.35
CA TYR A 590 22.27 18.76 -5.80
C TYR A 590 22.78 18.87 -4.36
N ASP A 591 23.08 20.10 -3.96
CA ASP A 591 23.56 20.44 -2.62
C ASP A 591 22.37 20.88 -1.75
N ASP A 592 22.55 20.86 -0.42
CA ASP A 592 21.53 21.32 0.52
C ASP A 592 21.06 22.76 0.20
N ASP A 593 21.93 23.59 -0.37
CA ASP A 593 21.65 24.98 -0.74
C ASP A 593 20.68 25.16 -1.91
N ASP A 594 20.48 24.13 -2.73
CA ASP A 594 19.52 24.18 -3.84
C ASP A 594 18.08 23.95 -3.36
N LEU A 595 17.88 23.22 -2.25
CA LEU A 595 16.56 22.92 -1.70
C LEU A 595 15.98 24.18 -1.06
N CYS A 596 14.95 24.76 -1.68
CA CYS A 596 14.38 26.03 -1.23
C CYS A 596 12.99 25.90 -0.63
N GLY A 597 12.23 24.89 -1.04
CA GLY A 597 10.86 24.71 -0.62
C GLY A 597 10.32 23.31 -0.82
N VAL A 598 9.03 23.17 -0.55
CA VAL A 598 8.25 21.96 -0.76
C VAL A 598 7.03 22.30 -1.62
N ARG A 599 6.72 21.41 -2.57
CA ARG A 599 5.45 21.40 -3.31
C ARG A 599 4.55 20.30 -2.76
N ILE A 600 3.29 20.65 -2.51
CA ILE A 600 2.23 19.66 -2.23
C ILE A 600 1.42 19.46 -3.50
N LEU A 601 1.27 18.20 -3.89
CA LEU A 601 0.45 17.78 -5.02
C LEU A 601 -0.83 17.12 -4.49
N GLY A 602 -1.98 17.53 -4.98
CA GLY A 602 -3.24 16.81 -4.80
C GLY A 602 -3.49 15.86 -5.98
N VAL A 603 -3.97 14.65 -5.71
CA VAL A 603 -4.19 13.61 -6.73
C VAL A 603 -5.65 13.17 -6.72
N MET A 604 -6.30 13.27 -7.88
CA MET A 604 -7.72 12.95 -8.01
C MET A 604 -7.91 11.50 -8.47
N PRO A 605 -8.76 10.69 -7.80
CA PRO A 605 -8.99 9.30 -8.17
C PRO A 605 -9.56 9.13 -9.56
N ASN A 606 -9.06 8.13 -10.28
CA ASN A 606 -9.72 7.61 -11.47
C ASN A 606 -11.08 6.98 -11.13
N ARG A 607 -12.07 7.17 -12.00
CA ARG A 607 -13.46 6.66 -11.81
C ARG A 607 -14.01 5.97 -13.06
N SER A 608 -13.13 5.57 -13.98
CA SER A 608 -13.49 5.05 -15.30
C SER A 608 -12.62 3.84 -15.63
N LYS A 609 -13.22 2.79 -16.22
CA LYS A 609 -12.45 1.64 -16.70
C LYS A 609 -11.60 2.00 -17.93
N ASP A 610 -12.01 3.04 -18.65
CA ASP A 610 -11.39 3.54 -19.88
C ASP A 610 -10.50 4.77 -19.63
N THR A 611 -9.95 4.96 -18.41
CA THR A 611 -9.08 6.09 -18.06
C THR A 611 -7.96 6.36 -19.08
N TYR A 612 -7.44 5.34 -19.75
CA TYR A 612 -6.43 5.48 -20.81
C TYR A 612 -6.87 6.34 -22.01
N ARG A 613 -8.17 6.56 -22.20
CA ARG A 613 -8.74 7.49 -23.21
C ARG A 613 -8.93 8.90 -22.66
N GLU A 614 -8.97 9.03 -21.34
CA GLU A 614 -9.23 10.28 -20.62
C GLU A 614 -7.94 11.04 -20.33
N LEU A 615 -6.88 10.30 -19.99
CA LEU A 615 -5.60 10.84 -19.52
C LEU A 615 -4.47 10.60 -20.51
N SER A 616 -3.53 11.53 -20.51
CA SER A 616 -2.21 11.35 -21.11
C SER A 616 -1.21 11.98 -20.15
N ASN A 617 -0.91 11.21 -19.10
CA ASN A 617 -0.08 11.63 -17.99
C ASN A 617 0.70 10.43 -17.48
N VAL A 618 2.02 10.58 -17.29
CA VAL A 618 2.86 9.48 -16.83
C VAL A 618 2.69 9.17 -15.34
N ALA A 619 2.00 10.02 -14.58
CA ALA A 619 1.59 9.77 -13.21
C ALA A 619 0.50 8.69 -13.09
N GLY A 620 -0.30 8.49 -14.13
CA GLY A 620 -1.44 7.56 -14.10
C GLY A 620 -2.71 8.10 -13.45
N GLU A 621 -2.67 9.33 -12.98
CA GLU A 621 -3.74 10.04 -12.26
C GLU A 621 -3.81 11.49 -12.71
N ARG A 622 -4.88 12.19 -12.32
CA ARG A 622 -4.97 13.65 -12.47
C ARG A 622 -4.27 14.31 -11.28
N VAL A 623 -3.26 15.12 -11.58
CA VAL A 623 -2.44 15.79 -10.56
C VAL A 623 -2.70 17.29 -10.59
N ARG A 624 -2.79 17.90 -9.40
CA ARG A 624 -2.92 19.34 -9.18
C ARG A 624 -1.83 19.81 -8.23
N ILE A 625 -1.33 21.02 -8.43
CA ILE A 625 -0.43 21.65 -7.45
C ILE A 625 -1.30 22.38 -6.43
N LEU A 626 -1.34 21.89 -5.20
CA LEU A 626 -2.02 22.55 -4.07
C LEU A 626 -1.30 23.85 -3.69
N GLY A 627 0.03 23.83 -3.78
CA GLY A 627 0.88 24.99 -3.65
C GLY A 627 2.32 24.63 -3.33
N GLU A 628 3.15 25.66 -3.31
CA GLU A 628 4.58 25.62 -3.04
C GLU A 628 4.94 26.67 -2.01
N PHE A 629 5.80 26.31 -1.06
CA PHE A 629 6.19 27.22 0.00
C PHE A 629 7.68 27.10 0.32
N PRO A 630 8.34 28.22 0.68
CA PRO A 630 9.73 28.21 1.08
C PRO A 630 9.88 27.55 2.45
N VAL A 631 11.00 26.87 2.68
CA VAL A 631 11.29 26.20 3.96
C VAL A 631 12.55 26.73 4.63
N ARG A 632 13.30 27.65 4.01
CA ARG A 632 14.51 28.22 4.60
C ARG A 632 14.15 29.26 5.65
N ASN A 633 14.17 28.85 6.92
CA ASN A 633 13.79 29.71 8.02
C ASN A 633 14.93 30.68 8.40
N THR A 634 14.58 31.93 8.69
CA THR A 634 15.54 32.98 9.05
C THR A 634 15.22 33.58 10.41
N ASN A 635 16.23 34.08 11.10
CA ASN A 635 16.06 34.93 12.27
C ASN A 635 15.52 36.31 11.86
N ALA A 636 15.09 37.12 12.84
CA ALA A 636 14.57 38.46 12.61
C ALA A 636 15.59 39.42 11.94
N ASP A 637 16.90 39.13 12.06
CA ASP A 637 17.98 39.88 11.42
C ASP A 637 18.30 39.40 9.99
N GLY A 638 17.53 38.43 9.46
CA GLY A 638 17.69 37.87 8.11
C GLY A 638 18.76 36.79 8.00
N THR A 639 19.48 36.45 9.07
CA THR A 639 20.43 35.33 9.07
C THR A 639 19.69 33.98 9.05
N ALA A 640 20.31 32.94 8.49
CA ALA A 640 19.74 31.59 8.52
C ALA A 640 19.53 31.14 9.97
N ARG A 641 18.31 30.67 10.28
CA ARG A 641 18.04 30.00 11.55
C ARG A 641 18.69 28.61 11.50
N MET A 642 19.27 28.17 12.62
CA MET A 642 19.88 26.84 12.73
C MET A 642 19.01 25.93 13.59
N ASP A 643 18.88 24.67 13.18
CA ASP A 643 18.20 23.62 13.94
C ASP A 643 19.07 23.15 15.14
N PRO A 644 18.51 22.38 16.09
CA PRO A 644 19.26 21.89 17.26
C PRO A 644 20.47 21.00 16.94
N SER A 645 20.54 20.48 15.71
CA SER A 645 21.66 19.65 15.23
C SER A 645 22.76 20.46 14.53
N GLY A 646 22.59 21.78 14.39
CA GLY A 646 23.59 22.67 13.80
C GLY A 646 23.51 22.77 12.28
N HIS A 647 22.39 22.38 11.66
CA HIS A 647 22.12 22.57 10.22
C HIS A 647 21.13 23.73 10.02
N PRO A 648 21.05 24.35 8.81
CA PRO A 648 20.01 25.33 8.53
C PRO A 648 18.62 24.76 8.80
N ASP A 649 17.80 25.48 9.57
CA ASP A 649 16.45 25.06 9.90
C ASP A 649 15.60 25.10 8.63
N THR A 650 15.14 23.92 8.26
CA THR A 650 14.24 23.69 7.13
C THR A 650 12.95 23.00 7.57
N SER A 651 12.62 23.17 8.84
CA SER A 651 11.39 22.64 9.39
C SER A 651 10.19 23.40 8.81
N PHE A 652 9.08 22.70 8.62
CA PHE A 652 7.85 23.33 8.13
C PHE A 652 6.61 22.73 8.78
N LEU A 653 5.53 23.51 8.75
CA LEU A 653 4.18 23.07 9.08
C LEU A 653 3.22 23.68 8.05
N VAL A 654 2.43 22.84 7.39
CA VAL A 654 1.46 23.28 6.38
C VAL A 654 0.08 22.71 6.68
N ARG A 655 -0.95 23.52 6.47
CA ARG A 655 -2.36 23.16 6.52
C ARG A 655 -2.91 23.04 5.10
N PHE A 656 -3.61 21.95 4.81
CA PHE A 656 -4.26 21.74 3.51
C PHE A 656 -5.45 20.77 3.63
N PRO A 657 -6.30 20.64 2.58
CA PRO A 657 -7.51 19.83 2.63
C PRO A 657 -7.24 18.40 3.11
N ALA A 658 -8.02 17.95 4.09
CA ALA A 658 -8.04 16.55 4.51
C ALA A 658 -8.84 15.70 3.50
N ASP A 659 -8.78 14.38 3.63
CA ASP A 659 -9.52 13.40 2.82
C ASP A 659 -9.22 13.44 1.31
N VAL A 660 -8.09 14.08 0.96
CA VAL A 660 -7.53 14.18 -0.38
C VAL A 660 -6.19 13.41 -0.43
N PRO A 661 -5.99 12.52 -1.42
CA PRO A 661 -4.68 11.94 -1.71
C PRO A 661 -3.66 13.02 -2.08
N TYR A 662 -2.49 12.99 -1.45
CA TYR A 662 -1.40 13.93 -1.73
C TYR A 662 -0.05 13.25 -1.92
N LEU A 663 0.86 13.98 -2.56
CA LEU A 663 2.29 13.69 -2.67
C LEU A 663 3.11 14.94 -2.35
N MET A 664 4.38 14.75 -2.03
CA MET A 664 5.33 15.84 -1.77
C MET A 664 6.48 15.81 -2.77
N GLN A 665 6.98 16.99 -3.11
CA GLN A 665 8.21 17.17 -3.87
C GLN A 665 9.09 18.22 -3.19
N GLY A 666 10.36 17.90 -2.94
CA GLY A 666 11.37 18.91 -2.63
C GLY A 666 11.71 19.69 -3.89
N ILE A 667 11.72 21.02 -3.81
CA ILE A 667 11.88 21.90 -4.96
C ILE A 667 12.98 22.93 -4.74
N ASP A 668 13.60 23.34 -5.84
CA ASP A 668 14.50 24.48 -5.84
C ASP A 668 13.75 25.82 -5.82
N CYS A 669 14.50 26.91 -5.75
CA CYS A 669 13.95 28.26 -5.64
C CYS A 669 13.08 28.69 -6.83
N ASP A 670 13.25 28.08 -8.01
CA ASP A 670 12.45 28.36 -9.20
C ASP A 670 11.24 27.42 -9.32
N GLY A 671 11.02 26.55 -8.32
CA GLY A 671 9.94 25.57 -8.30
C GLY A 671 10.22 24.36 -9.18
N ARG A 672 11.47 23.89 -9.28
CA ARG A 672 11.82 22.69 -10.05
C ARG A 672 12.13 21.53 -9.11
N THR A 673 11.65 20.34 -9.45
CA THR A 673 11.70 19.15 -8.57
C THR A 673 13.12 18.62 -8.41
N LEU A 674 13.56 18.51 -7.16
CA LEU A 674 14.83 17.94 -6.72
C LEU A 674 14.67 16.50 -6.21
N ASN A 675 13.54 16.18 -5.58
CA ASN A 675 13.16 14.83 -5.16
C ASN A 675 11.63 14.69 -5.12
N THR A 676 11.12 13.47 -5.21
CA THR A 676 9.67 13.21 -5.24
C THR A 676 9.30 11.97 -4.43
N ASP A 677 8.25 12.09 -3.64
CA ASP A 677 7.60 10.93 -3.02
C ASP A 677 6.97 10.04 -4.10
N GLN A 678 6.88 8.75 -3.82
CA GLN A 678 6.28 7.75 -4.73
C GLN A 678 5.10 7.00 -4.12
N THR A 679 4.56 7.50 -3.01
CA THR A 679 3.53 6.85 -2.24
C THR A 679 2.49 7.88 -1.85
N TRP A 680 1.23 7.64 -2.22
CA TRP A 680 0.15 8.55 -1.86
C TRP A 680 -0.13 8.50 -0.37
N GLN A 681 -0.40 9.66 0.20
CA GLN A 681 -0.80 9.81 1.59
C GLN A 681 -2.09 10.63 1.65
N SER A 682 -2.75 10.64 2.81
CA SER A 682 -3.88 11.52 3.08
C SER A 682 -3.82 11.96 4.53
N LEU A 683 -4.38 13.12 4.83
CA LEU A 683 -4.68 13.53 6.21
C LEU A 683 -6.17 13.34 6.46
N ARG A 684 -6.56 13.00 7.69
CA ARG A 684 -7.95 13.08 8.16
C ARG A 684 -8.25 14.49 8.70
N PRO A 685 -9.53 14.92 8.73
CA PRO A 685 -9.93 16.15 9.41
C PRO A 685 -9.40 16.19 10.85
N GLY A 686 -8.71 17.28 11.20
CA GLY A 686 -8.10 17.47 12.52
C GLY A 686 -6.80 16.67 12.76
N GLU A 687 -6.29 15.93 11.77
CA GLU A 687 -5.01 15.24 11.89
C GLU A 687 -3.85 16.24 11.89
N GLN A 688 -2.86 16.01 12.76
CA GLN A 688 -1.52 16.56 12.60
C GLN A 688 -0.55 15.39 12.41
N LYS A 689 0.00 15.27 11.20
CA LYS A 689 1.02 14.29 10.86
C LYS A 689 2.37 14.99 10.78
N THR A 690 3.40 14.40 11.38
CA THR A 690 4.77 14.97 11.35
C THR A 690 5.77 13.90 10.93
N CYS A 691 6.76 14.28 10.13
CA CYS A 691 7.91 13.44 9.81
C CYS A 691 9.21 14.06 10.34
N GLY A 692 10.22 13.21 10.58
CA GLY A 692 11.54 13.67 11.00
C GLY A 692 12.40 14.21 9.85
N GLY A 693 12.21 13.66 8.65
CA GLY A 693 12.86 14.15 7.43
C GLY A 693 12.37 13.51 6.15
N CYS A 694 13.04 13.81 5.04
CA CYS A 694 12.66 13.34 3.70
C CYS A 694 13.09 11.89 3.49
N HIS A 695 12.13 10.96 3.55
CA HIS A 695 12.36 9.53 3.34
C HIS A 695 13.28 8.84 4.39
N VAL A 696 13.42 9.44 5.58
CA VAL A 696 14.24 8.91 6.68
C VAL A 696 13.52 7.74 7.37
N HIS A 697 13.51 6.58 6.70
CA HIS A 697 12.77 5.39 7.12
C HIS A 697 13.69 4.28 7.64
N SER A 698 15.00 4.45 7.59
CA SER A 698 15.92 3.42 8.05
C SER A 698 16.54 3.69 9.43
N LYS A 699 16.35 4.90 9.97
CA LYS A 699 16.97 5.36 11.21
C LYS A 699 16.10 6.40 11.92
N PRO A 700 16.36 6.67 13.20
CA PRO A 700 15.80 7.84 13.86
C PRO A 700 16.23 9.13 13.14
N ALA A 701 15.33 10.11 13.10
CA ALA A 701 15.62 11.41 12.53
C ALA A 701 16.64 12.20 13.38
N ARG A 702 17.36 13.11 12.74
CA ARG A 702 18.35 13.97 13.38
C ARG A 702 17.71 14.97 14.37
N VAL A 703 16.50 15.41 14.08
CA VAL A 703 15.71 16.35 14.88
C VAL A 703 14.29 15.82 15.00
N GLU A 704 13.74 15.84 16.20
CA GLU A 704 12.33 15.58 16.45
C GLU A 704 11.50 16.83 16.15
N PHE A 705 10.32 16.69 15.54
CA PHE A 705 9.48 17.83 15.14
C PHE A 705 9.19 18.78 16.31
N ALA A 706 8.91 18.27 17.50
CA ALA A 706 8.63 19.08 18.69
C ALA A 706 9.78 20.03 19.10
N ASN A 707 11.00 19.80 18.60
CA ASN A 707 12.18 20.62 18.88
C ASN A 707 12.54 21.57 17.71
N SER A 708 11.78 21.58 16.62
CA SER A 708 12.05 22.41 15.45
C SER A 708 11.38 23.78 15.56
N PHE A 709 11.78 24.73 14.70
CA PHE A 709 11.09 26.03 14.64
C PHE A 709 9.61 25.89 14.26
N ALA A 710 9.28 24.99 13.34
CA ALA A 710 7.90 24.76 12.89
C ALA A 710 6.93 24.27 13.99
N ALA A 711 7.43 23.80 15.13
CA ALA A 711 6.60 23.45 16.28
C ALA A 711 6.37 24.61 17.26
N THR A 712 7.00 25.78 17.06
CA THR A 712 6.85 26.91 17.96
C THR A 712 5.67 27.81 17.55
N PRO A 713 5.07 28.57 18.49
CA PRO A 713 4.03 29.55 18.17
C PRO A 713 4.50 30.71 17.28
N GLU A 714 5.82 30.91 17.11
CA GLU A 714 6.39 31.94 16.24
C GLU A 714 6.32 31.56 14.75
N TYR A 715 6.10 30.28 14.43
CA TYR A 715 6.09 29.80 13.05
C TYR A 715 4.79 30.15 12.33
N GLU A 716 4.91 30.72 11.12
CA GLU A 716 3.76 30.99 10.26
C GLU A 716 3.39 29.74 9.46
N ILE A 717 2.23 29.16 9.77
CA ILE A 717 1.74 27.96 9.08
C ILE A 717 1.33 28.31 7.66
N HIS A 718 1.91 27.62 6.69
CA HIS A 718 1.49 27.72 5.29
C HIS A 718 0.08 27.15 5.11
N ARG A 719 -0.77 27.81 4.33
CA ARG A 719 -2.17 27.41 4.09
C ARG A 719 -2.39 27.19 2.60
N LEU A 720 -2.84 25.99 2.22
CA LEU A 720 -3.10 25.59 0.84
C LEU A 720 -4.56 25.13 0.67
N GLY A 721 -5.07 25.17 -0.56
CA GLY A 721 -6.45 24.75 -0.85
C GLY A 721 -7.51 25.72 -0.29
N GLU A 722 -7.17 27.01 -0.21
CA GLU A 722 -8.05 28.06 0.34
C GLU A 722 -8.31 29.16 -0.71
N GLY A 723 -8.59 28.76 -1.95
CA GLY A 723 -8.91 29.67 -3.06
C GLY A 723 -7.72 30.34 -3.74
N THR A 724 -6.49 30.13 -3.26
CA THR A 724 -5.26 30.53 -3.94
C THR A 724 -4.19 29.45 -3.90
N VAL A 725 -3.30 29.46 -4.90
CA VAL A 725 -2.18 28.53 -5.05
C VAL A 725 -0.86 29.31 -5.06
N PRO A 726 -0.08 29.30 -3.97
CA PRO A 726 1.25 29.91 -3.95
C PRO A 726 2.24 29.07 -4.76
N LEU A 727 3.14 29.73 -5.48
CA LEU A 727 4.15 29.11 -6.35
C LEU A 727 5.49 29.82 -6.15
N LEU A 728 6.58 29.08 -6.02
CA LEU A 728 7.93 29.66 -5.97
C LEU A 728 8.26 30.35 -7.31
N ALA A 729 8.90 31.51 -7.21
CA ALA A 729 9.18 32.42 -8.32
C ALA A 729 10.64 32.90 -8.34
N GLY A 730 11.57 32.06 -7.88
CA GLY A 730 13.00 32.36 -7.84
C GLY A 730 13.43 33.13 -6.61
N ARG A 731 14.58 33.79 -6.71
CA ARG A 731 15.12 34.70 -5.69
C ARG A 731 15.09 36.14 -6.19
N ASP A 732 14.89 37.09 -5.28
CA ASP A 732 15.09 38.52 -5.57
C ASP A 732 16.59 38.89 -5.59
N GLY A 733 16.87 40.18 -5.80
CA GLY A 733 18.24 40.72 -5.86
C GLY A 733 19.04 40.57 -4.56
N ASP A 734 18.36 40.36 -3.42
CA ASP A 734 18.96 40.14 -2.11
C ASP A 734 19.06 38.64 -1.76
N GLY A 735 18.65 37.77 -2.68
CA GLY A 735 18.70 36.32 -2.51
C GLY A 735 17.52 35.72 -1.74
N LYS A 736 16.48 36.51 -1.43
CA LYS A 736 15.28 36.02 -0.72
C LYS A 736 14.35 35.30 -1.70
N VAL A 737 13.85 34.13 -1.28
CA VAL A 737 12.90 33.33 -2.07
C VAL A 737 11.59 34.12 -2.26
N GLN A 738 11.13 34.21 -3.50
CA GLN A 738 9.89 34.89 -3.87
C GLN A 738 8.79 33.86 -4.15
N THR A 739 7.55 34.26 -3.85
CA THR A 739 6.34 33.52 -4.19
C THR A 739 5.43 34.37 -5.06
N ARG A 740 4.79 33.76 -6.05
CA ARG A 740 3.66 34.32 -6.79
C ARG A 740 2.41 33.51 -6.47
N THR A 741 1.23 34.06 -6.71
CA THR A 741 -0.03 33.43 -6.37
C THR A 741 -0.90 33.30 -7.61
N GLU A 742 -1.52 32.13 -7.77
CA GLU A 742 -2.58 31.86 -8.74
C GLU A 742 -3.93 31.73 -8.03
N GLU A 743 -5.01 32.08 -8.69
CA GLU A 743 -6.37 31.88 -8.17
C GLU A 743 -6.81 30.42 -8.37
N GLY A 744 -7.42 29.82 -7.34
CA GLY A 744 -7.95 28.46 -7.41
C GLY A 744 -7.59 27.59 -6.20
N TYR A 745 -8.20 26.41 -6.12
CA TYR A 745 -7.98 25.45 -5.03
C TYR A 745 -6.83 24.48 -5.30
N GLY A 746 -6.45 24.34 -6.56
CA GLY A 746 -5.27 23.62 -7.01
C GLY A 746 -5.00 23.97 -8.47
N LEU A 747 -3.73 24.13 -8.83
CA LEU A 747 -3.33 24.46 -10.20
C LEU A 747 -3.35 23.19 -11.06
N ALA A 748 -4.25 23.18 -12.04
CA ALA A 748 -4.22 22.26 -13.17
C ALA A 748 -3.26 22.79 -14.24
N ILE A 749 -2.45 21.91 -14.82
CA ILE A 749 -1.67 22.25 -16.01
C ILE A 749 -2.05 21.23 -17.08
N ASP A 750 -2.40 21.70 -18.27
CA ASP A 750 -2.72 20.88 -19.43
C ASP A 750 -1.83 21.26 -20.64
N PHE A 751 -1.49 20.26 -21.43
CA PHE A 751 -0.62 20.45 -22.58
C PHE A 751 -1.22 21.41 -23.62
N VAL A 752 -2.50 21.26 -23.95
CA VAL A 752 -3.14 22.03 -25.03
C VAL A 752 -3.47 23.44 -24.56
N SER A 753 -4.00 23.62 -23.35
CA SER A 753 -4.38 24.95 -22.86
C SER A 753 -3.19 25.80 -22.40
N ASP A 754 -2.14 25.20 -21.85
CA ASP A 754 -1.09 25.95 -21.16
C ASP A 754 0.27 25.86 -21.86
N VAL A 755 0.67 24.67 -22.31
CA VAL A 755 2.01 24.44 -22.88
C VAL A 755 2.08 24.78 -24.37
N MET A 756 1.05 24.44 -25.15
CA MET A 756 1.01 24.77 -26.58
C MET A 756 1.09 26.29 -26.84
N PRO A 757 0.35 27.16 -26.12
CA PRO A 757 0.51 28.61 -26.29
C PRO A 757 1.92 29.12 -25.99
N LEU A 758 2.64 28.51 -25.04
CA LEU A 758 4.05 28.81 -24.82
C LEU A 758 4.89 28.47 -26.06
N PHE A 759 4.71 27.27 -26.63
CA PHE A 759 5.43 26.87 -27.84
C PHE A 759 5.10 27.76 -29.03
N GLU A 760 3.85 28.16 -29.21
CA GLU A 760 3.42 29.07 -30.28
C GLU A 760 4.16 30.41 -30.21
N ARG A 761 4.31 30.97 -29.00
CA ARG A 761 5.00 32.26 -28.80
C ARG A 761 6.51 32.15 -28.96
N ARG A 762 7.13 31.09 -28.43
CA ARG A 762 8.59 31.01 -28.21
C ARG A 762 9.33 30.07 -29.16
N CYS A 763 8.65 29.08 -29.73
CA CYS A 763 9.31 27.95 -30.38
C CYS A 763 8.86 27.72 -31.83
N VAL A 764 7.58 27.89 -32.15
CA VAL A 764 6.97 27.50 -33.43
C VAL A 764 7.56 28.27 -34.63
N SER A 765 8.09 29.48 -34.44
CA SER A 765 8.77 30.22 -35.51
C SER A 765 9.93 29.44 -36.15
N CYS A 766 10.60 28.58 -35.39
CA CYS A 766 11.66 27.68 -35.85
C CYS A 766 11.23 26.21 -35.93
N HIS A 767 10.31 25.80 -35.05
CA HIS A 767 9.87 24.41 -34.87
C HIS A 767 8.50 24.10 -35.50
N GLY A 768 7.95 24.98 -36.33
CA GLY A 768 6.67 24.78 -37.01
C GLY A 768 6.78 24.45 -38.50
N GLY A 769 5.63 24.15 -39.11
CA GLY A 769 5.50 23.95 -40.55
C GLY A 769 6.06 22.62 -41.08
N GLY A 770 6.34 22.58 -42.39
CA GLY A 770 6.76 21.35 -43.08
C GLY A 770 8.22 20.94 -42.85
N SER A 771 9.05 21.83 -42.31
CA SER A 771 10.50 21.63 -42.14
C SER A 771 10.98 22.14 -40.77
N PRO A 772 10.49 21.56 -39.66
CA PRO A 772 10.86 22.02 -38.32
C PRO A 772 12.35 21.83 -38.03
N ALA A 773 12.94 22.79 -37.31
CA ALA A 773 14.33 22.69 -36.85
C ALA A 773 14.57 21.41 -36.05
N ALA A 774 15.71 20.76 -36.32
CA ALA A 774 16.08 19.46 -35.73
C ALA A 774 15.02 18.34 -35.90
N GLY A 775 14.06 18.50 -36.81
CA GLY A 775 12.98 17.54 -37.05
C GLY A 775 11.88 17.49 -35.99
N LEU A 776 11.90 18.37 -34.97
CA LEU A 776 10.91 18.40 -33.89
C LEU A 776 9.82 19.44 -34.18
N ALA A 777 8.62 18.97 -34.53
CA ALA A 777 7.44 19.81 -34.72
C ALA A 777 6.76 20.14 -33.39
N LEU A 778 6.63 21.43 -33.07
CA LEU A 778 5.99 21.93 -31.84
C LEU A 778 4.63 22.62 -32.08
N ASP A 779 4.07 22.48 -33.28
CA ASP A 779 2.81 23.09 -33.74
C ASP A 779 1.70 22.05 -34.02
N ARG A 780 1.85 20.82 -33.54
CA ARG A 780 0.92 19.71 -33.80
C ARG A 780 0.12 19.39 -32.53
N PRO A 781 -1.09 19.96 -32.36
CA PRO A 781 -1.88 19.74 -31.16
C PRO A 781 -2.29 18.26 -30.99
N GLY A 782 -2.59 17.88 -29.75
CA GLY A 782 -3.06 16.54 -29.38
C GLY A 782 -1.97 15.62 -28.83
N VAL A 783 -2.35 14.35 -28.61
CA VAL A 783 -1.53 13.32 -27.95
C VAL A 783 -1.29 12.08 -28.80
N ASP A 784 -1.82 12.04 -30.03
CA ASP A 784 -1.87 10.83 -30.83
C ASP A 784 -0.52 10.45 -31.46
N ARG A 785 -0.24 9.15 -31.44
CA ARG A 785 0.92 8.54 -32.09
C ARG A 785 0.88 8.67 -33.62
N ASP A 786 -0.27 8.38 -34.22
CA ASP A 786 -0.39 8.23 -35.67
C ASP A 786 -0.20 9.55 -36.41
N SER A 787 -0.70 10.64 -35.84
CA SER A 787 -0.48 12.00 -36.34
C SER A 787 0.91 12.55 -35.95
N ARG A 788 1.65 11.83 -35.11
CA ARG A 788 2.89 12.31 -34.46
C ARG A 788 2.64 13.68 -33.82
N ALA A 789 1.61 13.75 -32.98
CA ALA A 789 1.30 14.96 -32.25
C ALA A 789 2.48 15.39 -31.38
N THR A 790 2.59 16.69 -31.08
CA THR A 790 3.73 17.24 -30.35
C THR A 790 3.88 16.58 -28.99
N TRP A 791 2.80 16.36 -28.25
CA TRP A 791 2.84 15.66 -26.96
C TRP A 791 3.41 14.24 -27.11
N TYR A 792 2.96 13.46 -28.10
CA TYR A 792 3.47 12.10 -28.32
C TYR A 792 4.97 12.11 -28.58
N CYS A 793 5.46 12.99 -29.45
CA CYS A 793 6.88 13.07 -29.75
C CYS A 793 7.73 13.53 -28.56
N LEU A 794 7.17 14.33 -27.65
CA LEU A 794 7.85 14.78 -26.43
C LEU A 794 7.80 13.75 -25.31
N VAL A 795 6.70 13.00 -25.15
CA VAL A 795 6.43 12.20 -23.94
C VAL A 795 6.27 10.71 -24.24
N GLY A 796 5.61 10.33 -25.33
CA GLY A 796 5.28 8.94 -25.65
C GLY A 796 6.30 8.20 -26.54
N ASP A 797 7.15 8.93 -27.28
CA ASP A 797 8.04 8.36 -28.29
C ASP A 797 9.34 7.74 -27.73
N ARG A 798 9.20 6.70 -26.91
CA ARG A 798 10.35 5.95 -26.35
C ARG A 798 11.23 5.28 -27.42
N SER A 799 10.70 5.05 -28.61
CA SER A 799 11.38 4.37 -29.72
C SER A 799 12.00 5.34 -30.73
N GLN A 800 11.97 6.65 -30.45
CA GLN A 800 12.61 7.69 -31.26
C GLN A 800 12.14 7.73 -32.73
N VAL A 801 10.85 7.45 -32.99
CA VAL A 801 10.27 7.52 -34.34
C VAL A 801 10.03 8.95 -34.84
N CYS A 802 9.91 9.91 -33.93
CA CYS A 802 9.84 11.34 -34.21
C CYS A 802 11.22 11.98 -34.37
N VAL A 803 12.28 11.30 -33.92
CA VAL A 803 13.65 11.84 -33.93
C VAL A 803 14.36 11.46 -35.25
N PRO A 804 14.96 12.42 -35.98
CA PRO A 804 15.78 12.12 -37.15
C PRO A 804 16.94 11.19 -36.82
N ASP A 805 17.31 10.30 -37.75
CA ASP A 805 18.36 9.28 -37.53
C ASP A 805 19.67 9.86 -36.98
N ALA A 806 20.11 11.01 -37.48
CA ALA A 806 21.35 11.68 -37.04
C ALA A 806 21.30 12.23 -35.60
N LEU A 807 20.10 12.33 -35.01
CA LEU A 807 19.87 12.82 -33.66
C LEU A 807 19.34 11.74 -32.72
N ARG A 808 19.25 10.48 -33.15
CA ARG A 808 18.83 9.40 -32.24
C ARG A 808 19.91 9.15 -31.18
N HIS A 809 19.47 8.91 -29.95
CA HIS A 809 20.34 8.53 -28.85
C HIS A 809 20.53 7.02 -28.80
N GLU A 810 21.78 6.57 -28.70
CA GLU A 810 22.12 5.16 -28.56
C GLU A 810 22.00 4.72 -27.10
N THR A 811 20.82 4.21 -26.76
CA THR A 811 20.48 3.69 -25.44
C THR A 811 21.13 2.33 -25.13
N GLY A 812 21.54 1.58 -26.15
CA GLY A 812 21.95 0.17 -25.99
C GLY A 812 20.79 -0.78 -25.65
N ALA A 813 19.54 -0.32 -25.78
CA ALA A 813 18.35 -1.05 -25.36
C ALA A 813 17.32 -1.20 -26.49
N GLY A 814 16.58 -2.31 -26.48
CA GLY A 814 15.63 -2.70 -27.52
C GLY A 814 16.31 -3.32 -28.75
N SER A 815 15.52 -3.84 -29.70
CA SER A 815 16.04 -4.56 -30.87
C SER A 815 16.95 -3.72 -31.78
N GLY A 816 16.82 -2.39 -31.72
CA GLY A 816 17.64 -1.44 -32.47
C GLY A 816 18.63 -0.63 -31.62
N GLY A 817 18.77 -0.91 -30.32
CA GLY A 817 19.68 -0.16 -29.44
C GLY A 817 19.25 1.26 -29.08
N ILE A 818 18.05 1.70 -29.48
CA ILE A 818 17.57 3.09 -29.39
C ILE A 818 16.30 3.26 -28.54
N THR A 819 15.90 2.28 -27.74
CA THR A 819 14.68 2.36 -26.91
C THR A 819 14.97 2.92 -25.53
N PHE A 820 14.36 4.04 -25.17
CA PHE A 820 14.50 4.62 -23.84
C PHE A 820 13.90 3.73 -22.74
N ARG A 821 14.53 3.80 -21.57
CA ARG A 821 14.13 3.13 -20.33
C ARG A 821 13.89 4.21 -19.28
N ARG A 822 12.91 3.98 -18.39
CA ARG A 822 12.61 4.90 -17.29
C ARG A 822 13.86 5.10 -16.41
N PRO A 823 14.08 6.30 -15.85
CA PRO A 823 13.17 7.46 -15.84
C PRO A 823 13.17 8.31 -17.13
N GLN A 824 14.05 8.07 -18.10
CA GLN A 824 14.02 8.78 -19.38
C GLN A 824 12.83 8.33 -20.23
N LEU A 825 11.97 9.26 -20.65
CA LEU A 825 10.78 8.94 -21.46
C LEU A 825 11.09 8.92 -22.95
N THR A 826 11.72 10.00 -23.40
CA THR A 826 12.05 10.28 -24.80
C THR A 826 13.40 10.99 -24.85
N ARG A 827 13.83 11.45 -26.04
CA ARG A 827 15.00 12.33 -26.15
C ARG A 827 14.81 13.65 -25.38
N TYR A 828 13.57 14.09 -25.20
CA TYR A 828 13.26 15.45 -24.78
C TYR A 828 12.84 15.56 -23.32
N VAL A 829 12.18 14.54 -22.78
CA VAL A 829 11.56 14.57 -21.45
C VAL A 829 12.02 13.38 -20.60
N ARG A 830 12.30 13.68 -19.34
CA ARG A 830 12.56 12.74 -18.25
C ARG A 830 11.40 12.83 -17.25
N ALA A 831 10.88 11.69 -16.82
CA ALA A 831 9.68 11.65 -15.97
C ALA A 831 9.91 12.38 -14.64
N PHE A 832 9.00 13.30 -14.29
CA PHE A 832 9.02 14.06 -13.04
C PHE A 832 10.32 14.86 -12.81
N ASN A 833 11.02 15.24 -13.88
CA ASN A 833 12.34 15.83 -13.80
C ASN A 833 12.59 16.85 -14.93
N ALA A 834 12.17 18.08 -14.70
CA ALA A 834 12.48 19.20 -15.59
C ALA A 834 13.99 19.47 -15.65
N LEU A 835 14.69 19.39 -14.52
CA LEU A 835 16.11 19.75 -14.42
C LEU A 835 17.02 18.87 -15.28
N GLY A 836 16.64 17.62 -15.53
CA GLY A 836 17.32 16.65 -16.40
C GLY A 836 16.68 16.47 -17.78
N SER A 837 15.75 17.34 -18.19
CA SER A 837 15.05 17.23 -19.48
C SER A 837 15.64 18.18 -20.53
N LEU A 838 16.04 17.64 -21.69
CA LEU A 838 16.58 18.43 -22.81
C LEU A 838 15.61 19.53 -23.27
N LEU A 839 14.29 19.26 -23.26
CA LEU A 839 13.27 20.26 -23.59
C LEU A 839 13.41 21.51 -22.72
N TYR A 840 13.55 21.30 -21.40
CA TYR A 840 13.70 22.39 -20.44
C TYR A 840 15.03 23.12 -20.64
N TRP A 841 16.13 22.40 -20.88
CA TRP A 841 17.44 23.03 -21.13
C TRP A 841 17.41 23.95 -22.34
N LYS A 842 16.74 23.53 -23.43
CA LYS A 842 16.60 24.33 -24.64
C LYS A 842 15.74 25.58 -24.42
N ALA A 843 14.67 25.47 -23.63
CA ALA A 843 13.88 26.63 -23.22
C ALA A 843 14.68 27.58 -22.30
N ALA A 844 15.52 27.03 -21.40
CA ALA A 844 16.35 27.82 -20.50
C ALA A 844 17.65 28.35 -21.16
N ASN A 845 17.94 27.93 -22.40
CA ASN A 845 19.20 28.16 -23.10
C ASN A 845 20.45 27.77 -22.30
N ARG A 846 20.34 26.75 -21.44
CA ARG A 846 21.45 26.22 -20.65
C ARG A 846 21.09 24.85 -20.10
N ARG A 847 22.12 24.07 -19.80
CA ARG A 847 21.99 22.83 -19.03
C ARG A 847 21.68 23.14 -17.56
N THR A 848 20.77 22.37 -16.93
CA THR A 848 20.27 22.67 -15.56
C THR A 848 20.36 21.51 -14.56
N ASP A 849 21.00 20.40 -14.93
CA ASP A 849 21.19 19.21 -14.10
C ASP A 849 22.54 19.20 -13.35
N LYS A 850 23.22 20.35 -13.30
CA LYS A 850 24.60 20.54 -12.79
C LYS A 850 25.69 19.73 -13.51
N ARG A 851 25.40 19.16 -14.67
CA ARG A 851 26.39 18.46 -15.51
C ARG A 851 26.82 19.33 -16.69
N ALA A 852 27.96 19.01 -17.27
CA ALA A 852 28.45 19.54 -18.54
C ALA A 852 28.33 18.48 -19.65
N ASP A 853 28.35 18.90 -20.92
CA ASP A 853 28.27 17.97 -22.07
C ASP A 853 29.45 16.99 -22.14
N ASP A 854 30.58 17.28 -21.48
CA ASP A 854 31.73 16.38 -21.39
C ASP A 854 31.75 15.52 -20.11
N THR A 855 30.66 15.53 -19.32
CA THR A 855 30.55 14.72 -18.10
C THR A 855 30.63 13.23 -18.40
N TYR A 856 29.96 12.78 -19.47
CA TYR A 856 29.97 11.39 -19.90
C TYR A 856 30.29 11.30 -21.40
N GLY A 857 31.23 10.43 -21.74
CA GLY A 857 31.70 10.19 -23.10
C GLY A 857 31.39 8.78 -23.60
N ALA A 858 31.84 8.51 -24.83
CA ALA A 858 31.65 7.20 -25.47
C ALA A 858 32.34 6.03 -24.71
N SER A 859 33.31 6.33 -23.85
CA SER A 859 34.00 5.36 -22.99
C SER A 859 33.24 4.96 -21.74
N ASP A 860 32.24 5.74 -21.34
CA ASP A 860 31.46 5.46 -20.13
C ASP A 860 30.44 4.34 -20.36
N ALA A 861 29.99 3.76 -19.26
CA ALA A 861 28.97 2.72 -19.28
C ALA A 861 27.69 3.25 -19.95
N ALA A 862 27.04 2.40 -20.77
CA ALA A 862 25.95 2.83 -21.62
C ALA A 862 24.79 3.49 -20.86
N ASP A 863 24.57 3.09 -19.62
CA ASP A 863 23.55 3.59 -18.71
C ASP A 863 23.87 4.95 -18.08
N LEU A 864 25.13 5.38 -18.11
CA LEU A 864 25.57 6.71 -17.70
C LEU A 864 25.53 7.72 -18.84
N ARG A 865 25.78 7.28 -20.08
CA ARG A 865 25.83 8.16 -21.27
C ARG A 865 24.50 8.90 -21.47
N ASP A 866 24.52 10.20 -21.24
CA ASP A 866 23.36 11.07 -21.32
C ASP A 866 23.30 11.85 -22.64
N ILE A 867 22.33 12.75 -22.72
CA ILE A 867 22.10 13.60 -23.88
C ILE A 867 22.80 14.94 -23.63
N ASP A 868 23.54 15.41 -24.62
CA ASP A 868 24.18 16.73 -24.56
C ASP A 868 23.18 17.88 -24.77
N PHE A 869 23.44 18.99 -24.09
CA PHE A 869 22.81 20.27 -24.45
C PHE A 869 23.25 20.70 -25.85
N GLY A 870 24.55 20.64 -26.16
CA GLY A 870 25.12 21.00 -27.45
C GLY A 870 25.12 22.52 -27.70
N ALA A 871 24.83 22.93 -28.95
CA ALA A 871 24.86 24.34 -29.33
C ALA A 871 23.85 25.19 -28.52
N ALA A 872 24.25 26.44 -28.23
CA ALA A 872 23.40 27.43 -27.61
C ALA A 872 22.06 27.56 -28.37
N HIS A 873 20.99 27.73 -27.61
CA HIS A 873 19.62 27.79 -28.08
C HIS A 873 18.96 29.08 -27.56
N PRO A 874 19.39 30.26 -28.05
CA PRO A 874 18.90 31.53 -27.55
C PRO A 874 17.38 31.65 -27.74
N THR A 875 16.69 31.98 -26.66
CA THR A 875 15.25 32.20 -26.61
C THR A 875 14.96 33.32 -25.60
N ASP A 876 13.82 33.97 -25.74
CA ASP A 876 13.31 35.02 -24.85
C ASP A 876 12.20 34.49 -23.92
N THR A 877 12.18 33.17 -23.68
CA THR A 877 11.28 32.51 -22.72
C THR A 877 11.45 33.13 -21.33
N THR A 878 10.35 33.57 -20.71
CA THR A 878 10.41 34.24 -19.41
C THR A 878 10.61 33.25 -18.25
N PRO A 879 11.04 33.71 -17.05
CA PRO A 879 11.10 32.86 -15.87
C PRO A 879 9.75 32.21 -15.51
N GLU A 880 8.64 32.92 -15.70
CA GLU A 880 7.29 32.40 -15.48
C GLU A 880 6.94 31.27 -16.46
N GLU A 881 7.24 31.47 -17.75
CA GLU A 881 7.05 30.46 -18.79
C GLU A 881 7.92 29.21 -18.57
N LEU A 882 9.17 29.39 -18.10
CA LEU A 882 10.01 28.29 -17.65
C LEU A 882 9.40 27.58 -16.44
N GLY A 883 8.89 28.32 -15.46
CA GLY A 883 8.21 27.77 -14.31
C GLY A 883 6.98 26.93 -14.67
N LEU A 884 6.21 27.34 -15.70
CA LEU A 884 5.10 26.55 -16.23
C LEU A 884 5.59 25.25 -16.88
N LEU A 885 6.59 25.34 -17.77
CA LEU A 885 7.15 24.18 -18.46
C LEU A 885 7.76 23.17 -17.48
N ALA A 886 8.47 23.64 -16.46
CA ALA A 886 9.02 22.78 -15.41
C ALA A 886 7.92 22.04 -14.66
N ARG A 887 6.91 22.76 -14.18
CA ARG A 887 5.77 22.17 -13.45
C ARG A 887 5.02 21.15 -14.30
N TRP A 888 4.81 21.43 -15.59
CA TRP A 888 4.21 20.46 -16.50
C TRP A 888 5.01 19.16 -16.58
N ILE A 889 6.35 19.22 -16.71
CA ILE A 889 7.20 18.01 -16.71
C ILE A 889 7.15 17.31 -15.35
N ASP A 890 7.25 18.08 -14.27
CA ASP A 890 7.40 17.59 -12.89
C ASP A 890 6.14 16.91 -12.33
N ILE A 891 4.94 17.21 -12.86
CA ILE A 891 3.68 16.55 -12.46
C ILE A 891 3.26 15.41 -13.40
N GLY A 892 4.13 15.02 -14.34
CA GLY A 892 3.90 13.87 -15.23
C GLY A 892 3.46 14.20 -16.66
N SER A 893 3.65 15.44 -17.10
CA SER A 893 3.33 15.90 -18.46
C SER A 893 1.86 15.67 -18.88
N PRO A 894 0.88 16.13 -18.10
CA PRO A 894 -0.56 16.04 -18.41
C PRO A 894 -0.90 16.56 -19.81
N GLY A 895 -1.80 15.87 -20.53
CA GLY A 895 -2.27 16.30 -21.85
C GLY A 895 -3.50 15.58 -22.41
N GLY A 896 -4.15 14.72 -21.62
CA GLY A 896 -5.33 13.97 -22.06
C GLY A 896 -6.58 14.86 -22.22
N PRO A 897 -7.59 14.42 -22.99
CA PRO A 897 -8.79 15.21 -23.24
C PRO A 897 -9.64 15.50 -21.99
N GLN A 898 -9.44 14.76 -20.89
CA GLN A 898 -10.14 14.97 -19.61
C GLN A 898 -9.17 15.17 -18.44
N GLU A 899 -7.97 15.67 -18.70
CA GLU A 899 -6.93 15.92 -17.70
C GLU A 899 -7.35 17.01 -16.69
N ALA A 900 -8.14 17.98 -17.13
CA ALA A 900 -8.70 19.05 -16.30
C ALA A 900 -9.94 18.64 -15.47
N ARG A 901 -10.52 17.45 -15.73
CA ARG A 901 -11.75 17.01 -15.07
C ARG A 901 -11.56 16.85 -13.57
N ASP A 902 -12.51 17.36 -12.81
CA ASP A 902 -12.59 17.13 -11.37
C ASP A 902 -13.30 15.80 -11.08
N THR A 903 -12.58 14.88 -10.44
CA THR A 903 -13.10 13.56 -10.04
C THR A 903 -13.01 13.33 -8.53
N GLN A 904 -12.45 14.30 -7.79
CA GLN A 904 -12.37 14.23 -6.34
C GLN A 904 -13.71 14.67 -5.76
N PHE A 905 -14.13 14.02 -4.69
CA PHE A 905 -15.32 14.45 -3.97
C PHE A 905 -14.94 15.52 -2.93
N PRO A 906 -15.80 16.51 -2.69
CA PRO A 906 -15.51 17.56 -1.71
C PRO A 906 -15.33 16.96 -0.32
N THR A 907 -14.35 17.46 0.44
CA THR A 907 -14.18 17.06 1.84
C THR A 907 -15.32 17.65 2.66
N LEU A 908 -16.05 16.78 3.35
CA LEU A 908 -17.17 17.13 4.23
C LEU A 908 -16.94 16.51 5.61
N HIS A 909 -16.73 17.36 6.62
CA HIS A 909 -16.52 16.93 7.99
C HIS A 909 -17.67 17.38 8.89
N LEU A 910 -18.34 16.44 9.56
CA LEU A 910 -19.42 16.70 10.50
C LEU A 910 -18.96 16.42 11.93
N SER A 911 -18.95 17.45 12.77
CA SER A 911 -18.63 17.38 14.21
C SER A 911 -19.67 18.15 15.03
N ALA A 912 -19.47 18.27 16.34
CA ALA A 912 -20.45 18.85 17.26
C ALA A 912 -19.81 19.56 18.46
N THR A 913 -20.55 20.51 19.04
CA THR A 913 -20.29 20.99 20.40
C THR A 913 -21.08 20.14 21.37
N VAL A 914 -20.38 19.59 22.38
CA VAL A 914 -20.97 18.74 23.41
C VAL A 914 -20.97 19.49 24.74
N SER A 915 -22.14 19.58 25.39
CA SER A 915 -22.30 20.11 26.75
C SER A 915 -22.91 19.03 27.64
N GLY A 916 -22.12 18.53 28.60
CA GLY A 916 -22.49 17.35 29.39
C GLY A 916 -22.69 16.12 28.50
N GLU A 917 -23.93 15.62 28.46
CA GLU A 917 -24.31 14.46 27.63
C GLU A 917 -25.10 14.85 26.37
N THR A 918 -25.15 16.14 26.03
CA THR A 918 -26.03 16.66 24.98
C THR A 918 -25.24 17.35 23.88
N VAL A 919 -25.69 17.18 22.63
CA VAL A 919 -25.15 17.93 21.48
C VAL A 919 -25.92 19.23 21.34
N THR A 920 -25.23 20.37 21.45
CA THR A 920 -25.85 21.71 21.47
C THR A 920 -25.63 22.50 20.18
N ALA A 921 -24.60 22.15 19.40
CA ALA A 921 -24.34 22.74 18.10
C ALA A 921 -23.69 21.71 17.16
N LEU A 922 -23.82 21.91 15.85
CA LEU A 922 -23.15 21.14 14.81
C LEU A 922 -22.09 22.01 14.13
N HIS A 923 -20.97 21.39 13.76
CA HIS A 923 -19.89 22.01 12.98
C HIS A 923 -19.74 21.28 11.67
N VAL A 924 -19.85 22.00 10.55
CA VAL A 924 -19.78 21.41 9.22
C VAL A 924 -18.65 22.04 8.42
N GLY A 925 -17.56 21.29 8.29
CA GLY A 925 -16.39 21.67 7.53
C GLY A 925 -16.51 21.29 6.07
N THR A 926 -16.21 22.22 5.16
CA THR A 926 -16.24 22.00 3.71
C THR A 926 -15.01 22.60 3.02
N VAL A 927 -14.40 21.83 2.12
CA VAL A 927 -13.38 22.30 1.16
C VAL A 927 -13.34 21.35 -0.03
N ASP A 928 -12.99 21.85 -1.21
CA ASP A 928 -12.76 21.03 -2.39
C ASP A 928 -11.45 21.43 -3.07
N LEU A 929 -10.64 20.44 -3.46
CA LEU A 929 -9.38 20.64 -4.18
C LEU A 929 -9.62 21.08 -5.63
N GLY A 930 -10.69 20.57 -6.24
CA GLY A 930 -10.91 20.68 -7.68
C GLY A 930 -11.60 21.98 -8.06
N SER A 931 -12.87 21.87 -8.41
CA SER A 931 -13.69 22.95 -8.95
C SER A 931 -14.12 23.96 -7.88
N GLY A 932 -14.02 23.62 -6.60
CA GLY A 932 -14.46 24.40 -5.46
C GLY A 932 -15.90 24.06 -5.05
N ILE A 933 -16.23 24.32 -3.78
CA ILE A 933 -17.57 24.06 -3.21
C ILE A 933 -18.65 24.94 -3.88
N ASP A 934 -19.82 24.36 -4.17
CA ASP A 934 -21.08 25.08 -4.40
C ASP A 934 -21.71 25.44 -3.02
N PRO A 935 -21.62 26.70 -2.57
CA PRO A 935 -22.08 27.08 -1.23
C PRO A 935 -23.57 26.82 -1.01
N SER A 936 -24.37 26.89 -2.08
CA SER A 936 -25.83 26.76 -2.00
C SER A 936 -26.31 25.32 -1.86
N SER A 937 -25.40 24.35 -2.02
CA SER A 937 -25.71 22.92 -2.02
C SER A 937 -25.73 22.27 -0.62
N LEU A 938 -25.28 22.99 0.42
CA LEU A 938 -25.18 22.44 1.76
C LEU A 938 -26.55 22.09 2.34
N GLU A 939 -26.73 20.82 2.68
CA GLU A 939 -27.88 20.33 3.42
C GLU A 939 -27.41 19.68 4.72
N VAL A 940 -28.01 20.06 5.85
CA VAL A 940 -27.82 19.43 7.15
C VAL A 940 -29.18 19.18 7.77
N CYS A 941 -29.47 17.95 8.19
CA CYS A 941 -30.81 17.60 8.65
C CYS A 941 -30.76 16.57 9.79
N LEU A 942 -31.86 16.47 10.54
CA LEU A 942 -32.14 15.30 11.39
C LEU A 942 -32.99 14.32 10.58
N VAL A 943 -32.52 13.08 10.45
CA VAL A 943 -33.24 12.06 9.66
C VAL A 943 -34.45 11.57 10.46
N GLN A 944 -35.65 11.66 9.86
CA GLN A 944 -36.90 11.13 10.42
C GLN A 944 -37.61 10.28 9.37
N GLY A 945 -38.00 9.06 9.73
CA GLY A 945 -38.63 8.12 8.77
C GLY A 945 -37.76 7.80 7.54
N GLY A 946 -36.43 7.97 7.64
CA GLY A 946 -35.48 7.79 6.54
C GLY A 946 -35.27 9.00 5.63
N ALA A 947 -35.94 10.13 5.89
CA ALA A 947 -35.86 11.34 5.06
C ALA A 947 -35.33 12.55 5.83
N CYS A 948 -34.74 13.50 5.09
CA CYS A 948 -34.48 14.86 5.55
C CYS A 948 -35.72 15.72 5.33
N GLU A 949 -36.44 16.07 6.40
CA GLU A 949 -37.63 16.91 6.27
C GLU A 949 -37.32 18.41 6.23
N ARG A 950 -36.23 18.82 6.89
CA ARG A 950 -35.85 20.23 7.01
C ARG A 950 -34.33 20.40 7.02
N ASN A 951 -33.84 21.24 6.11
CA ASN A 951 -32.47 21.72 6.13
C ASN A 951 -32.29 22.73 7.29
N LEU A 952 -31.29 22.47 8.13
CA LEU A 952 -30.84 23.29 9.25
C LEU A 952 -29.71 24.24 8.86
N ALA A 953 -29.00 23.94 7.76
CA ALA A 953 -27.87 24.71 7.30
C ALA A 953 -28.26 25.96 6.49
N THR A 954 -27.33 26.91 6.47
CA THR A 954 -27.28 28.02 5.50
C THR A 954 -26.35 27.64 4.34
N GLU A 955 -25.70 28.61 3.70
CA GLU A 955 -24.65 28.34 2.72
C GLU A 955 -23.42 27.68 3.38
N ALA A 956 -22.77 26.77 2.66
CA ALA A 956 -21.46 26.23 3.02
C ALA A 956 -20.36 27.30 2.93
N GLN A 957 -19.36 27.18 3.80
CA GLN A 957 -18.09 27.85 3.57
C GLN A 957 -17.39 27.22 2.37
N ARG A 958 -16.69 28.01 1.55
CA ARG A 958 -15.93 27.43 0.42
C ARG A 958 -14.69 26.65 0.88
N HIS A 959 -14.14 27.05 2.03
CA HIS A 959 -13.00 26.45 2.71
C HIS A 959 -13.06 26.83 4.20
N GLY A 960 -13.75 26.05 5.03
CA GLY A 960 -13.93 26.42 6.43
C GLY A 960 -15.08 25.68 7.10
N VAL A 961 -15.54 26.21 8.24
CA VAL A 961 -16.58 25.60 9.07
C VAL A 961 -17.83 26.46 9.12
N VAL A 962 -18.99 25.83 8.93
CA VAL A 962 -20.30 26.40 9.26
C VAL A 962 -20.69 25.94 10.67
N HIS A 963 -20.93 26.90 11.56
CA HIS A 963 -21.42 26.64 12.91
C HIS A 963 -22.95 26.74 12.96
N LEU A 964 -23.60 25.70 13.47
CA LEU A 964 -25.07 25.59 13.53
C LEU A 964 -25.52 25.36 14.97
N ASP A 965 -26.00 26.41 15.64
CA ASP A 965 -26.62 26.28 16.95
C ASP A 965 -27.96 25.53 16.85
N LEU A 966 -28.13 24.52 17.71
CA LEU A 966 -29.35 23.73 17.72
C LEU A 966 -30.40 24.39 18.62
N ALA A 967 -31.59 24.63 18.05
CA ALA A 967 -32.71 25.20 18.79
C ALA A 967 -33.15 24.32 19.99
N ALA A 968 -32.90 23.02 19.91
CA ALA A 968 -33.05 22.07 21.00
C ALA A 968 -31.84 21.12 21.02
N PRO A 969 -31.20 20.90 22.18
CA PRO A 969 -30.10 19.94 22.29
C PRO A 969 -30.54 18.52 21.92
N LEU A 970 -29.66 17.78 21.25
CA LEU A 970 -29.90 16.38 20.90
C LEU A 970 -29.38 15.47 22.02
N THR A 971 -30.20 14.50 22.41
CA THR A 971 -29.91 13.57 23.51
C THR A 971 -30.16 12.10 23.16
N ASP A 972 -30.92 11.82 22.09
CA ASP A 972 -31.17 10.47 21.63
C ASP A 972 -29.97 9.98 20.80
N ASP A 973 -29.16 9.07 21.37
CA ASP A 973 -27.97 8.54 20.72
C ASP A 973 -28.27 7.90 19.36
N ALA A 974 -29.49 7.38 19.13
CA ALA A 974 -29.88 6.75 17.88
C ALA A 974 -30.33 7.77 16.80
N GLN A 975 -30.57 9.03 17.14
CA GLN A 975 -30.94 10.05 16.16
C GLN A 975 -29.79 10.25 15.17
N ILE A 976 -30.09 10.18 13.88
CA ILE A 976 -29.12 10.40 12.80
C ILE A 976 -29.16 11.87 12.37
N VAL A 977 -27.97 12.46 12.26
CA VAL A 977 -27.69 13.74 11.61
C VAL A 977 -27.08 13.44 10.25
N ARG A 978 -27.67 13.96 9.18
CA ARG A 978 -27.15 13.86 7.82
C ARG A 978 -26.60 15.22 7.37
N ALA A 979 -25.46 15.23 6.71
CA ALA A 979 -24.92 16.38 6.00
C ALA A 979 -24.56 15.99 4.55
N SER A 980 -24.79 16.86 3.59
CA SER A 980 -24.32 16.70 2.22
C SER A 980 -23.91 18.02 1.58
N VAL A 981 -22.94 17.99 0.67
CA VAL A 981 -22.47 19.15 -0.10
C VAL A 981 -22.01 18.72 -1.48
N ARG A 982 -22.18 19.60 -2.48
CA ARG A 982 -21.66 19.45 -3.84
C ARG A 982 -20.53 20.43 -4.13
N ASP A 983 -19.63 20.01 -5.00
CA ASP A 983 -18.71 20.92 -5.68
C ASP A 983 -19.35 21.53 -6.95
N LEU A 984 -18.63 22.43 -7.62
CA LEU A 984 -19.07 23.06 -8.85
C LEU A 984 -19.04 22.11 -10.07
N ALA A 985 -18.39 20.96 -9.97
CA ALA A 985 -18.40 19.89 -10.96
C ALA A 985 -19.61 18.93 -10.80
N GLY A 986 -20.35 19.05 -9.69
CA GLY A 986 -21.52 18.24 -9.36
C GLY A 986 -21.19 16.96 -8.61
N ASN A 987 -19.96 16.77 -8.13
CA ASN A 987 -19.64 15.68 -7.22
C ASN A 987 -20.24 15.95 -5.84
N GLU A 988 -20.83 14.95 -5.21
CA GLU A 988 -21.54 15.08 -3.94
C GLU A 988 -20.91 14.19 -2.86
N THR A 989 -20.64 14.77 -1.69
CA THR A 989 -20.28 14.01 -0.49
C THR A 989 -21.45 14.04 0.47
N LEU A 990 -21.79 12.88 1.03
CA LEU A 990 -22.84 12.70 2.03
C LEU A 990 -22.27 11.98 3.25
N VAL A 991 -22.55 12.51 4.44
CA VAL A 991 -22.11 11.97 5.73
C VAL A 991 -23.33 11.81 6.64
N GLU A 992 -23.46 10.64 7.26
CA GLU A 992 -24.46 10.38 8.30
C GLU A 992 -23.77 9.98 9.60
N ARG A 993 -24.12 10.65 10.69
CA ARG A 993 -23.63 10.35 12.03
C ARG A 993 -24.78 10.31 13.03
N THR A 994 -24.76 9.29 13.87
CA THR A 994 -25.61 9.22 15.06
C THR A 994 -25.21 10.30 16.07
N VAL A 995 -26.14 10.73 16.91
CA VAL A 995 -25.83 11.64 18.03
C VAL A 995 -24.82 10.99 18.98
N GLY A 996 -24.92 9.67 19.20
CA GLY A 996 -23.94 8.93 20.01
C GLY A 996 -22.51 9.06 19.50
N TRP A 997 -22.32 9.02 18.17
CA TRP A 997 -21.04 9.30 17.54
C TRP A 997 -20.58 10.75 17.73
N LEU A 998 -21.48 11.71 17.55
CA LEU A 998 -21.16 13.14 17.68
C LEU A 998 -20.81 13.54 19.12
N ARG A 999 -21.32 12.82 20.12
CA ARG A 999 -20.96 13.02 21.54
C ARG A 999 -19.49 12.71 21.85
N SER A 1000 -18.79 11.98 20.98
CA SER A 1000 -17.34 11.77 21.13
C SER A 1000 -16.49 12.91 20.58
N ALA A 1001 -17.10 14.00 20.08
CA ALA A 1001 -16.38 15.15 19.57
C ALA A 1001 -15.49 15.79 20.64
N PRO A 1002 -14.33 16.36 20.26
CA PRO A 1002 -13.46 17.05 21.21
C PRO A 1002 -14.20 18.24 21.83
N PRO A 1003 -13.92 18.60 23.11
CA PRO A 1003 -14.37 19.86 23.64
C PRO A 1003 -13.77 21.01 22.81
N PRO A 1004 -14.47 22.17 22.69
CA PRO A 1004 -13.87 23.34 22.07
C PRO A 1004 -12.55 23.68 22.74
N LEU A 1005 -11.51 24.00 21.97
CA LEU A 1005 -10.27 24.53 22.52
C LEU A 1005 -10.60 25.79 23.34
N PRO A 1006 -9.95 26.04 24.49
CA PRO A 1006 -10.14 27.28 25.23
C PRO A 1006 -9.86 28.45 24.29
N GLY A 1007 -10.91 29.18 23.89
CA GLY A 1007 -10.75 30.36 23.07
C GLY A 1007 -9.98 31.41 23.85
N GLU A 1008 -9.08 32.13 23.16
CA GLU A 1008 -8.81 33.51 23.54
C GLU A 1008 -10.16 34.23 23.55
N GLY A 1009 -10.69 34.47 24.75
CA GLY A 1009 -11.88 35.28 24.90
C GLY A 1009 -11.63 36.66 24.29
N PRO A 1010 -12.69 37.39 23.88
CA PRO A 1010 -12.54 38.82 23.63
C PRO A 1010 -11.91 39.41 24.90
N GLY A 1011 -10.76 40.05 24.77
CA GLY A 1011 -10.00 40.59 25.90
C GLY A 1011 -10.94 41.31 26.85
N GLU A 1012 -11.13 40.74 28.04
CA GLU A 1012 -11.67 41.49 29.16
C GLU A 1012 -10.66 42.61 29.41
N GLU A 1013 -11.11 43.85 29.21
CA GLU A 1013 -10.37 45.03 29.63
C GLU A 1013 -10.08 44.88 31.14
N GLU A 1014 -8.85 44.50 31.48
CA GLU A 1014 -8.38 44.58 32.85
C GLU A 1014 -8.37 46.06 33.24
N GLU A 1015 -9.34 46.44 34.07
CA GLU A 1015 -9.39 47.72 34.76
C GLU A 1015 -8.07 47.95 35.52
N GLU A 1016 -7.39 49.04 35.18
CA GLU A 1016 -6.29 49.60 35.96
C GLU A 1016 -6.76 49.90 37.39
N GLU A 1017 -6.29 49.15 38.39
CA GLU A 1017 -6.15 49.64 39.76
C GLU A 1017 -4.67 49.79 40.10
N GLY A 1018 -4.29 51.05 40.31
CA GLY A 1018 -2.94 51.46 40.63
C GLY A 1018 -2.57 51.35 42.11
N GLU A 1019 -1.27 51.61 42.30
CA GLU A 1019 -0.56 52.04 43.51
C GLU A 1019 -0.11 50.99 44.55
N GLY A 1020 1.22 50.85 44.64
CA GLY A 1020 1.89 51.24 45.89
C GLY A 1020 3.05 50.37 46.39
N ALA A 1021 4.27 50.88 46.19
CA ALA A 1021 5.50 50.70 47.00
C ALA A 1021 6.10 49.27 47.15
N GLY A 1022 7.40 49.01 47.05
CA GLY A 1022 8.62 49.82 47.06
C GLY A 1022 9.73 49.05 47.81
N VAL A 1023 10.99 49.29 47.40
CA VAL A 1023 12.28 49.08 48.13
C VAL A 1023 13.24 47.98 47.61
N LYS A 1024 14.20 48.47 46.79
CA LYS A 1024 15.68 48.32 46.78
C LYS A 1024 16.39 47.06 47.33
N GLY A 1025 17.33 46.57 46.52
CA GLY A 1025 18.59 45.95 46.96
C GLY A 1025 19.47 45.50 45.78
N ALA A 1026 20.70 46.03 45.69
CA ALA A 1026 21.63 45.91 44.57
C ALA A 1026 22.63 44.73 44.72
N GLY A 1027 23.29 44.32 43.63
CA GLY A 1027 24.52 43.52 43.69
C GLY A 1027 24.90 42.84 42.36
N ASP A 1028 26.02 43.29 41.80
CA ASP A 1028 26.70 42.83 40.56
C ASP A 1028 27.35 41.43 40.66
N GLU A 1029 27.79 40.96 39.48
CA GLU A 1029 28.80 39.92 39.17
C GLU A 1029 28.36 38.47 38.86
N GLY A 1030 28.40 38.12 37.58
CA GLY A 1030 29.25 37.04 37.04
C GLY A 1030 28.81 35.57 37.17
N GLY A 1031 28.67 34.89 36.02
CA GLY A 1031 28.98 33.45 35.93
C GLY A 1031 28.04 32.57 35.11
N CYS A 1032 28.61 31.92 34.09
CA CYS A 1032 28.09 30.76 33.38
C CYS A 1032 27.53 29.66 34.31
N GLY A 1033 26.52 28.90 33.84
CA GLY A 1033 26.23 27.60 34.47
C GLY A 1033 24.93 26.93 34.03
N CYS A 1034 25.02 26.07 33.02
CA CYS A 1034 24.09 24.96 32.81
C CYS A 1034 24.15 23.95 33.96
N ARG A 1035 22.99 23.39 34.37
CA ARG A 1035 22.68 21.95 34.61
C ARG A 1035 21.36 21.84 35.40
N ALA A 1036 20.36 21.15 34.87
CA ALA A 1036 20.18 19.68 34.89
C ALA A 1036 19.96 19.13 36.32
N GLY A 1037 18.73 18.71 36.58
CA GLY A 1037 18.34 17.91 37.73
C GLY A 1037 17.53 16.71 37.26
N ALA A 1038 18.22 15.60 36.99
CA ALA A 1038 17.65 14.26 37.04
C ALA A 1038 17.85 13.71 38.46
N GLY A 1039 16.88 12.94 38.94
CA GLY A 1039 17.05 12.04 40.07
C GLY A 1039 15.74 11.34 40.43
N ALA A 1040 15.71 10.11 40.91
CA ALA A 1040 16.69 9.03 40.96
C ALA A 1040 15.90 7.78 41.41
N ALA A 1041 16.31 6.61 40.93
CA ALA A 1041 15.91 5.33 41.49
C ALA A 1041 16.58 5.07 42.85
N SER A 1042 15.88 4.39 43.75
CA SER A 1042 16.33 4.01 45.09
C SER A 1042 17.08 2.66 45.10
N THR A 1043 18.16 2.58 45.87
CA THR A 1043 18.95 1.36 46.16
C THR A 1043 18.79 0.93 47.62
N THR A 1044 18.96 -0.36 47.92
CA THR A 1044 19.58 -0.81 49.19
C THR A 1044 20.40 -2.13 49.07
N TRP A 1045 21.71 -2.01 49.37
CA TRP A 1045 22.67 -2.87 50.12
C TRP A 1045 22.90 -4.38 49.83
N ALA A 1046 24.14 -4.79 49.47
CA ALA A 1046 25.21 -5.23 50.40
C ALA A 1046 26.44 -5.98 49.74
N MET A 1047 27.66 -5.48 50.05
CA MET A 1047 29.00 -6.12 50.27
C MET A 1047 29.74 -7.03 49.24
N ALA A 1048 30.75 -6.43 48.55
CA ALA A 1048 32.21 -6.74 48.35
C ALA A 1048 32.85 -8.17 48.45
N PRO A 1049 34.13 -8.39 48.01
CA PRO A 1049 34.80 -8.09 46.71
C PRO A 1049 35.81 -9.21 46.23
N LEU A 1050 36.59 -8.93 45.16
CA LEU A 1050 37.90 -9.50 44.68
C LEU A 1050 37.83 -10.04 43.23
N ALA A 1051 38.81 -9.90 42.32
CA ALA A 1051 40.07 -9.17 42.22
C ALA A 1051 40.55 -9.18 40.74
N ALA A 1052 41.36 -8.18 40.38
CA ALA A 1052 42.45 -8.10 39.37
C ALA A 1052 42.19 -8.58 37.91
N ALA A 1053 42.18 -7.70 36.89
CA ALA A 1053 43.31 -7.08 36.18
C ALA A 1053 44.25 -8.06 35.44
N TRP A 1054 44.27 -8.09 34.09
CA TRP A 1054 45.39 -7.57 33.26
C TRP A 1054 45.23 -7.84 31.74
N LEU A 1055 45.35 -6.75 30.97
CA LEU A 1055 46.04 -6.53 29.68
C LEU A 1055 46.14 -7.60 28.56
N MET A 1056 45.60 -7.20 27.41
CA MET A 1056 46.29 -6.89 26.13
C MET A 1056 47.13 -7.95 25.39
N TRP A 1057 46.64 -8.24 24.16
CA TRP A 1057 47.31 -8.05 22.85
C TRP A 1057 47.73 -9.26 22.01
N ARG A 1058 47.17 -9.23 20.78
CA ARG A 1058 47.76 -9.50 19.46
C ARG A 1058 47.85 -10.92 18.87
N ARG A 1059 47.08 -11.03 17.78
CA ARG A 1059 47.44 -11.39 16.38
C ARG A 1059 47.76 -12.85 16.01
N ARG A 1060 46.85 -13.35 15.17
CA ARG A 1060 47.01 -13.97 13.83
C ARG A 1060 47.92 -15.20 13.68
N ARG A 1061 47.30 -16.28 13.19
CA ARG A 1061 47.66 -17.20 12.06
C ARG A 1061 46.88 -18.51 12.31
N ARG A 1062 46.42 -19.33 11.35
CA ARG A 1062 46.37 -19.38 9.88
C ARG A 1062 45.52 -20.63 9.53
N HIS A 1063 44.79 -20.55 8.43
CA HIS A 1063 44.38 -21.60 7.47
C HIS A 1063 43.99 -23.02 7.90
N GLY A 1064 42.88 -23.49 7.31
CA GLY A 1064 42.79 -24.84 6.78
C GLY A 1064 41.38 -25.24 6.32
N GLN A 1065 41.17 -25.17 4.99
CA GLN A 1065 40.03 -25.65 4.19
C GLN A 1065 38.75 -24.81 4.17
#